data_AF-R7C9D0-F1
#
_entry.id   AF-R7C9D0-F1
#
_cell.length_a   1.000
_cell.length_b   1.000
_cell.length_c   1.000
_cell.angle_alpha   90.00
_cell.angle_beta   90.00
_cell.angle_gamma   90.00
#
_symmetry.space_group_name_H-M   'P 1'
#
loop_
_entity.id
_entity.type
_entity.pdbx_description
1 polymer ?
#
loop_
_entity_poly.entity_id
_entity_poly.type
_entity_poly.pdbx_seq_one_letter_code
_entity_poly.pdbx_strand_id
1 'polypeptide(L)'
;MKRKSQKAMALLTVTALSISSVFTMPASAKSAKPKLSKKRITMWAGTKKKVTIKNAKAVKKVVWKSSKKSVVILKKKTKKSVQLVAKKAGKATVTAKVKAGWKMYKLSCKVTVKKKTGTTVVPPVNTQEPAVVNPGDSSSVVKTAEPVKEPTEEPTRKPAVTATAGPTATPTAVPTQKPTATPTTAPTTVPTQTPTAAPTQNPATEKVTLAIDNTFINSSAYSSVWNGTVYNLLPLITASGHKVSDFTQVNVTINLLDANKNIIENTGGASIKLSVKNSDWAGFVDANGMQSGKEQGLQLDAYPSGQTALYLVVQNSTEAVKYIQITSVVMENKGKKDATEAIESYQSLASLGEKYGFKFGTNINEAALKNTELTKLIKYHFNSTTFSNEMKAYSLLSQSASQNAYVDENSPAVMNFTKADSMVAYAVENGLSIRGHVLTWDADMCDWFFREGYKKDGAYVSADVMKNRLKMYIDEVMTHFEEKYPGAIYCWDVVNEAVADNAGEFADDDVRHVRQVRGGKTNLFYDYIGSDYVELAFRYAYETRAKLQAANSKTNIKLFYNDYNTFATYGANKRDAIIQLVKSVNSFASDGNGGYLKLCDGIGMQSYIGGYGQQSGCMNDNDITLVKNAIEKFAENNVEVHVTELAVRNYDNDAEPEHAAFYKKLVQTYVDINKAAQAAGKTGPITSLSIWGLFDAPYLSTADYSYKMNGPYCGLFTELYQPKQSFKEVYEVLAAE
;
A
#
# COMPACT_ATOMS: atom_id res chain seq x y z
N MET A 1 -31.80 -30.34 -83.17
CA MET A 1 -30.62 -31.13 -82.75
C MET A 1 -29.36 -30.28 -82.89
N LYS A 2 -28.90 -29.62 -81.83
CA LYS A 2 -27.88 -28.56 -81.97
C LYS A 2 -26.46 -29.12 -82.00
N ARG A 3 -26.01 -29.29 -83.25
CA ARG A 3 -24.64 -29.17 -83.81
C ARG A 3 -23.83 -28.05 -83.14
N LYS A 4 -22.52 -28.25 -82.91
CA LYS A 4 -21.38 -27.83 -83.77
C LYS A 4 -21.51 -26.34 -84.19
N SER A 5 -20.50 -25.48 -84.20
CA SER A 5 -19.04 -25.55 -84.06
C SER A 5 -18.54 -24.13 -84.43
N GLN A 6 -17.38 -23.72 -83.92
CA GLN A 6 -16.34 -22.92 -84.64
C GLN A 6 -16.77 -21.59 -85.31
N LYS A 7 -16.12 -20.44 -85.12
CA LYS A 7 -14.68 -20.16 -85.26
C LYS A 7 -14.45 -18.65 -84.99
N ALA A 8 -13.22 -18.34 -84.57
CA ALA A 8 -12.42 -17.15 -84.87
C ALA A 8 -12.90 -15.73 -84.44
N MET A 9 -12.11 -15.16 -83.52
CA MET A 9 -11.45 -13.84 -83.51
C MET A 9 -12.15 -12.57 -84.05
N ALA A 10 -11.98 -11.51 -83.24
CA ALA A 10 -12.04 -10.06 -83.53
C ALA A 10 -13.35 -9.30 -83.22
N LEU A 11 -13.29 -8.55 -82.12
CA LEU A 11 -13.57 -7.12 -81.97
C LEU A 11 -14.77 -6.50 -82.76
N LEU A 12 -15.86 -6.14 -82.09
CA LEU A 12 -16.34 -4.74 -81.95
C LEU A 12 -17.59 -4.61 -81.06
N THR A 13 -17.55 -3.55 -80.27
CA THR A 13 -18.52 -2.83 -79.41
C THR A 13 -19.97 -2.68 -79.89
N VAL A 14 -20.97 -2.71 -78.97
CA VAL A 14 -21.92 -1.60 -78.67
C VAL A 14 -22.47 -1.71 -77.23
N THR A 15 -22.52 -0.56 -76.58
CA THR A 15 -22.93 -0.07 -75.25
C THR A 15 -24.27 -0.55 -74.68
N ALA A 16 -24.36 -0.68 -73.34
CA ALA A 16 -25.14 0.25 -72.48
C ALA A 16 -25.02 -0.04 -70.97
N LEU A 17 -25.06 1.07 -70.20
CA LEU A 17 -25.20 1.23 -68.75
C LEU A 17 -23.98 1.01 -67.84
N SER A 18 -23.21 2.10 -67.77
CA SER A 18 -22.42 2.50 -66.62
C SER A 18 -23.28 2.66 -65.36
N ILE A 19 -23.11 1.75 -64.39
CA ILE A 19 -23.26 2.05 -62.97
C ILE A 19 -21.90 1.75 -62.35
N SER A 20 -21.05 2.77 -62.26
CA SER A 20 -19.88 2.80 -61.40
C SER A 20 -20.36 2.92 -59.94
N SER A 21 -21.01 1.88 -59.44
CA SER A 21 -21.07 1.63 -58.01
C SER A 21 -19.71 1.09 -57.62
N VAL A 22 -18.82 2.01 -57.24
CA VAL A 22 -17.73 1.69 -56.33
C VAL A 22 -18.40 1.04 -55.12
N PHE A 23 -18.41 -0.29 -55.09
CA PHE A 23 -18.52 -1.00 -53.83
C PHE A 23 -17.29 -0.59 -53.04
N THR A 24 -17.42 0.50 -52.30
CA THR A 24 -16.66 0.70 -51.09
C THR A 24 -17.00 -0.52 -50.24
N MET A 25 -16.13 -1.52 -50.29
CA MET A 25 -16.13 -2.55 -49.26
C MET A 25 -16.21 -1.78 -47.93
N PRO A 26 -17.19 -2.07 -47.04
CA PRO A 26 -17.18 -1.46 -45.74
C PRO A 26 -15.79 -1.76 -45.17
N ALA A 27 -15.07 -0.71 -44.79
CA ALA A 27 -13.74 -0.85 -44.20
C ALA A 27 -13.90 -1.77 -43.00
N SER A 28 -13.65 -3.07 -43.19
CA SER A 28 -13.64 -4.05 -42.12
C SER A 28 -12.65 -3.48 -41.12
N ALA A 29 -13.17 -3.07 -39.96
CA ALA A 29 -12.38 -2.49 -38.90
C ALA A 29 -11.12 -3.35 -38.73
N LYS A 30 -9.96 -2.83 -39.15
CA LYS A 30 -8.69 -3.58 -39.15
C LYS A 30 -8.51 -4.15 -37.76
N SER A 31 -8.72 -5.45 -37.59
CA SER A 31 -8.64 -6.07 -36.27
C SER A 31 -7.23 -5.81 -35.72
N ALA A 32 -7.14 -5.15 -34.57
CA ALA A 32 -5.88 -4.73 -33.99
C ALA A 32 -4.88 -5.91 -33.90
N LYS A 33 -3.59 -5.64 -34.17
CA LYS A 33 -2.53 -6.66 -34.20
C LYS A 33 -2.53 -7.49 -32.89
N PRO A 34 -2.50 -8.83 -32.96
CA PRO A 34 -2.41 -9.67 -31.77
C PRO A 34 -1.14 -9.37 -30.97
N LYS A 35 -1.25 -9.26 -29.64
CA LYS A 35 -0.11 -9.04 -28.74
C LYS A 35 -0.24 -9.89 -27.47
N LEU A 36 0.88 -10.31 -26.89
CA LEU A 36 0.85 -11.02 -25.60
C LEU A 36 0.55 -10.05 -24.45
N SER A 37 -0.10 -10.54 -23.40
CA SER A 37 -0.37 -9.77 -22.19
C SER A 37 0.89 -9.27 -21.48
N LYS A 38 2.01 -9.99 -21.64
CA LYS A 38 3.32 -9.64 -21.09
C LYS A 38 4.43 -10.03 -22.09
N LYS A 39 5.42 -9.15 -22.31
CA LYS A 39 6.63 -9.42 -23.10
C LYS A 39 7.80 -9.97 -22.27
N ARG A 40 7.77 -9.78 -20.95
CA ARG A 40 8.73 -10.34 -19.98
C ARG A 40 7.98 -10.82 -18.73
N ILE A 41 8.43 -11.92 -18.13
CA ILE A 41 7.88 -12.50 -16.90
C ILE A 41 9.02 -12.96 -16.01
N THR A 42 9.00 -12.56 -14.74
CA THR A 42 9.83 -13.16 -13.68
C THR A 42 8.95 -14.02 -12.78
N MET A 43 9.42 -15.21 -12.43
CA MET A 43 8.69 -16.16 -11.57
C MET A 43 9.65 -17.07 -10.80
N TRP A 44 9.19 -17.65 -9.68
CA TRP A 44 10.01 -18.56 -8.86
C TRP A 44 9.82 -20.01 -9.31
N ALA A 45 10.87 -20.84 -9.20
CA ALA A 45 10.75 -22.27 -9.46
C ALA A 45 9.61 -22.90 -8.62
N GLY A 46 8.74 -23.69 -9.25
CA GLY A 46 7.55 -24.28 -8.63
C GLY A 46 6.24 -23.50 -8.86
N THR A 47 6.30 -22.22 -9.27
CA THR A 47 5.10 -21.38 -9.47
C THR A 47 4.48 -21.53 -10.86
N LYS A 48 3.22 -21.06 -11.01
CA LYS A 48 2.48 -21.05 -12.28
C LYS A 48 2.04 -19.62 -12.62
N LYS A 49 2.11 -19.22 -13.90
CA LYS A 49 1.59 -17.92 -14.40
C LYS A 49 0.84 -18.10 -15.73
N LYS A 50 -0.18 -17.28 -16.00
CA LYS A 50 -0.95 -17.32 -17.26
C LYS A 50 -0.52 -16.19 -18.20
N VAL A 51 -0.28 -16.52 -19.47
CA VAL A 51 -0.06 -15.54 -20.54
C VAL A 51 -1.24 -15.60 -21.50
N THR A 52 -1.80 -14.45 -21.85
CA THR A 52 -2.95 -14.34 -22.76
C THR A 52 -2.58 -13.57 -24.03
N ILE A 53 -3.32 -13.78 -25.11
CA ILE A 53 -3.24 -13.00 -26.34
C ILE A 53 -4.35 -11.94 -26.29
N LYS A 54 -3.96 -10.67 -26.27
CA LYS A 54 -4.84 -9.52 -26.46
C LYS A 54 -5.14 -9.34 -27.95
N ASN A 55 -6.28 -8.72 -28.26
CA ASN A 55 -6.79 -8.53 -29.62
C ASN A 55 -7.03 -9.87 -30.36
N ALA A 56 -7.53 -10.88 -29.64
CA ALA A 56 -7.68 -12.25 -30.16
C ALA A 56 -8.90 -12.48 -31.07
N LYS A 57 -9.69 -11.44 -31.41
CA LYS A 57 -10.95 -11.58 -32.17
C LYS A 57 -10.74 -12.26 -33.54
N ALA A 58 -9.63 -11.97 -34.23
CA ALA A 58 -9.29 -12.54 -35.54
C ALA A 58 -8.38 -13.77 -35.49
N VAL A 59 -8.06 -14.32 -34.30
CA VAL A 59 -7.09 -15.41 -34.14
C VAL A 59 -7.72 -16.77 -34.48
N LYS A 60 -7.23 -17.39 -35.57
CA LYS A 60 -7.67 -18.70 -36.05
C LYS A 60 -6.91 -19.86 -35.40
N LYS A 61 -5.59 -19.72 -35.21
CA LYS A 61 -4.73 -20.79 -34.66
C LYS A 61 -3.54 -20.20 -33.90
N VAL A 62 -3.12 -20.88 -32.82
CA VAL A 62 -1.91 -20.52 -32.07
C VAL A 62 -1.09 -21.76 -31.77
N VAL A 63 0.21 -21.68 -32.01
CA VAL A 63 1.19 -22.70 -31.59
C VAL A 63 2.12 -22.11 -30.53
N TRP A 64 2.11 -22.70 -29.34
CA TRP A 64 2.92 -22.27 -28.20
C TRP A 64 4.17 -23.15 -28.05
N LYS A 65 5.35 -22.51 -27.99
CA LYS A 65 6.65 -23.17 -27.77
C LYS A 65 7.41 -22.49 -26.63
N SER A 66 8.15 -23.27 -25.85
CA SER A 66 9.15 -22.78 -24.88
C SER A 66 10.52 -23.13 -25.42
N SER A 67 11.48 -22.19 -25.36
CA SER A 67 12.85 -22.42 -25.82
C SER A 67 13.64 -23.33 -24.88
N LYS A 68 13.24 -23.43 -23.60
CA LYS A 68 13.88 -24.31 -22.60
C LYS A 68 12.81 -24.93 -21.70
N LYS A 69 12.35 -26.14 -22.03
CA LYS A 69 11.33 -26.87 -21.24
C LYS A 69 11.81 -27.23 -19.84
N SER A 70 13.11 -27.39 -19.63
CA SER A 70 13.73 -27.60 -18.32
C SER A 70 13.58 -26.40 -17.38
N VAL A 71 13.36 -25.19 -17.92
CA VAL A 71 13.16 -23.95 -17.16
C VAL A 71 11.68 -23.64 -17.03
N VAL A 72 10.92 -23.69 -18.14
CA VAL A 72 9.46 -23.45 -18.16
C VAL A 72 8.75 -24.45 -19.07
N ILE A 73 7.79 -25.19 -18.52
CA ILE A 73 6.86 -26.02 -19.30
C ILE A 73 5.53 -25.28 -19.52
N LEU A 74 4.83 -25.65 -20.60
CA LEU A 74 3.60 -25.00 -21.04
C LEU A 74 2.41 -25.96 -20.88
N LYS A 75 1.47 -25.61 -20.00
CA LYS A 75 0.20 -26.34 -19.77
C LYS A 75 -1.00 -25.50 -20.23
N LYS A 76 -2.17 -26.15 -20.33
CA LYS A 76 -3.46 -25.50 -20.66
C LYS A 76 -3.37 -24.54 -21.87
N LYS A 77 -2.79 -25.02 -22.98
CA LYS A 77 -2.58 -24.24 -24.21
C LYS A 77 -3.92 -24.06 -24.93
N THR A 78 -4.31 -22.83 -25.18
CA THR A 78 -5.51 -22.48 -25.95
C THR A 78 -5.17 -21.46 -27.04
N LYS A 79 -6.14 -21.14 -27.90
CA LYS A 79 -6.02 -20.07 -28.91
C LYS A 79 -5.91 -18.66 -28.29
N LYS A 80 -6.24 -18.49 -27.01
CA LYS A 80 -6.22 -17.20 -26.30
C LYS A 80 -5.20 -17.14 -25.17
N SER A 81 -4.66 -18.27 -24.69
CA SER A 81 -3.76 -18.27 -23.53
C SER A 81 -2.89 -19.52 -23.41
N VAL A 82 -1.88 -19.44 -22.55
CA VAL A 82 -1.08 -20.58 -22.08
C VAL A 82 -0.75 -20.40 -20.60
N GLN A 83 -0.68 -21.50 -19.85
CA GLN A 83 -0.15 -21.52 -18.48
C GLN A 83 1.33 -21.92 -18.51
N LEU A 84 2.18 -21.05 -17.97
CA LEU A 84 3.60 -21.29 -17.70
C LEU A 84 3.74 -21.97 -16.35
N VAL A 85 4.52 -23.05 -16.28
CA VAL A 85 4.90 -23.69 -15.01
C VAL A 85 6.42 -23.65 -14.91
N ALA A 86 6.93 -22.95 -13.90
CA ALA A 86 8.35 -22.79 -13.65
C ALA A 86 8.94 -24.06 -13.03
N LYS A 87 10.01 -24.58 -13.63
CA LYS A 87 10.65 -25.84 -13.21
C LYS A 87 11.96 -25.61 -12.49
N LYS A 88 12.91 -24.93 -13.15
CA LYS A 88 14.25 -24.67 -12.61
C LYS A 88 14.65 -23.24 -12.92
N ALA A 89 15.52 -22.68 -12.08
CA ALA A 89 16.09 -21.36 -12.30
C ALA A 89 16.80 -21.28 -13.67
N GLY A 90 16.63 -20.15 -14.35
CA GLY A 90 17.18 -19.91 -15.68
C GLY A 90 16.31 -19.00 -16.53
N LYS A 91 16.77 -18.70 -17.73
CA LYS A 91 16.04 -17.87 -18.71
C LYS A 91 15.49 -18.74 -19.84
N ALA A 92 14.23 -18.55 -20.20
CA ALA A 92 13.56 -19.20 -21.33
C ALA A 92 12.75 -18.16 -22.13
N THR A 93 12.49 -18.42 -23.41
CA THR A 93 11.58 -17.61 -24.22
C THR A 93 10.37 -18.45 -24.59
N VAL A 94 9.17 -17.95 -24.29
CA VAL A 94 7.91 -18.55 -24.69
C VAL A 94 7.39 -17.82 -25.93
N THR A 95 7.23 -18.55 -27.02
CA THR A 95 6.78 -18.01 -28.30
C THR A 95 5.38 -18.51 -28.66
N ALA A 96 4.50 -17.59 -29.06
CA ALA A 96 3.23 -17.86 -29.71
C ALA A 96 3.36 -17.56 -31.21
N LYS A 97 3.22 -18.58 -32.06
CA LYS A 97 2.98 -18.40 -33.50
C LYS A 97 1.47 -18.30 -33.72
N VAL A 98 0.98 -17.12 -34.06
CA VAL A 98 -0.44 -16.77 -34.14
C VAL A 98 -0.85 -16.56 -35.60
N LYS A 99 -1.81 -17.34 -36.10
CA LYS A 99 -2.48 -17.11 -37.38
C LYS A 99 -3.71 -16.24 -37.13
N ALA A 100 -3.70 -14.99 -37.58
CA ALA A 100 -4.85 -14.09 -37.48
C ALA A 100 -5.25 -13.56 -38.86
N GLY A 101 -6.45 -13.94 -39.30
CA GLY A 101 -6.84 -13.81 -40.71
C GLY A 101 -5.88 -14.60 -41.62
N TRP A 102 -5.30 -13.92 -42.60
CA TRP A 102 -4.33 -14.48 -43.56
C TRP A 102 -2.87 -14.26 -43.13
N LYS A 103 -2.64 -13.44 -42.09
CA LYS A 103 -1.29 -13.08 -41.60
C LYS A 103 -0.84 -13.97 -40.45
N MET A 104 0.47 -14.22 -40.41
CA MET A 104 1.15 -14.95 -39.33
C MET A 104 1.96 -13.99 -38.46
N TYR A 105 1.82 -14.11 -37.14
CA TYR A 105 2.55 -13.31 -36.16
C TYR A 105 3.38 -14.20 -35.24
N LYS A 106 4.62 -13.79 -34.94
CA LYS A 106 5.48 -14.43 -33.95
C LYS A 106 5.59 -13.51 -32.74
N LEU A 107 4.96 -13.88 -31.63
CA LEU A 107 4.98 -13.12 -30.39
C LEU A 107 5.85 -13.86 -29.37
N SER A 108 6.69 -13.14 -28.63
CA SER A 108 7.62 -13.75 -27.67
C SER A 108 7.51 -13.11 -26.29
N CYS A 109 7.61 -13.94 -25.27
CA CYS A 109 7.70 -13.55 -23.86
C CYS A 109 9.00 -14.08 -23.28
N LYS A 110 9.88 -13.20 -22.80
CA LYS A 110 11.11 -13.59 -22.08
C LYS A 110 10.76 -13.96 -20.65
N VAL A 111 11.06 -15.17 -20.22
CA VAL A 111 10.76 -15.69 -18.89
C VAL A 111 12.05 -15.90 -18.11
N THR A 112 12.17 -15.26 -16.96
CA THR A 112 13.25 -15.48 -15.99
C THR A 112 12.68 -16.25 -14.81
N VAL A 113 13.20 -17.45 -14.58
CA VAL A 113 12.90 -18.25 -13.39
C VAL A 113 14.01 -18.04 -12.36
N LYS A 114 13.67 -17.57 -11.17
CA LYS A 114 14.60 -17.46 -10.05
C LYS A 114 14.61 -18.76 -9.22
N LYS A 115 15.74 -19.11 -8.59
CA LYS A 115 15.81 -20.21 -7.63
C LYS A 115 14.87 -19.89 -6.47
N LYS A 116 14.08 -20.84 -6.02
CA LYS A 116 13.43 -20.71 -4.71
C LYS A 116 14.56 -20.66 -3.69
N THR A 117 14.69 -19.57 -2.94
CA THR A 117 15.62 -19.50 -1.81
C THR A 117 15.16 -20.53 -0.78
N GLY A 118 15.84 -21.67 -0.76
CA GLY A 118 15.86 -22.51 0.41
C GLY A 118 16.86 -21.89 1.36
N THR A 119 16.42 -21.55 2.56
CA THR A 119 17.31 -21.34 3.70
C THR A 119 18.20 -22.57 3.78
N THR A 120 19.51 -22.37 3.63
CA THR A 120 20.46 -23.47 3.73
C THR A 120 20.62 -23.71 5.22
N VAL A 121 20.03 -24.79 5.71
CA VAL A 121 20.25 -25.28 7.08
C VAL A 121 21.71 -25.74 7.13
N VAL A 122 22.52 -25.02 7.91
CA VAL A 122 23.78 -25.56 8.42
C VAL A 122 23.38 -26.68 9.39
N PRO A 123 23.84 -27.92 9.23
CA PRO A 123 23.52 -28.97 10.20
C PRO A 123 24.15 -28.59 11.55
N PRO A 124 23.40 -28.67 12.66
CA PRO A 124 23.94 -28.36 13.97
C PRO A 124 25.01 -29.39 14.36
N VAL A 125 26.10 -28.86 14.93
CA VAL A 125 27.11 -29.60 15.68
C VAL A 125 26.41 -30.40 16.78
N ASN A 126 26.67 -31.71 16.78
CA ASN A 126 26.18 -32.65 17.76
C ASN A 126 26.77 -32.29 19.14
N THR A 127 25.95 -31.67 19.99
CA THR A 127 26.21 -31.57 21.43
C THR A 127 25.18 -32.44 22.12
N GLN A 128 25.67 -33.49 22.77
CA GLN A 128 24.86 -34.47 23.50
C GLN A 128 24.16 -33.78 24.67
N GLU A 129 22.86 -33.99 24.75
CA GLU A 129 22.03 -33.70 25.93
C GLU A 129 22.18 -34.89 26.92
N PRO A 130 22.23 -34.65 28.24
CA PRO A 130 22.43 -35.71 29.23
C PRO A 130 21.15 -36.53 29.45
N ALA A 131 21.33 -37.86 29.52
CA ALA A 131 20.26 -38.81 29.78
C ALA A 131 19.84 -38.83 31.27
N VAL A 132 18.52 -38.85 31.46
CA VAL A 132 17.83 -39.12 32.72
C VAL A 132 18.15 -40.54 33.21
N VAL A 133 18.55 -40.64 34.47
CA VAL A 133 18.88 -41.90 35.17
C VAL A 133 17.61 -42.56 35.67
N ASN A 134 17.48 -43.86 35.44
CA ASN A 134 16.71 -44.77 36.31
C ASN A 134 17.60 -46.00 36.62
N PRO A 135 17.58 -46.52 37.86
CA PRO A 135 18.54 -47.51 38.33
C PRO A 135 18.04 -48.95 38.08
N GLY A 136 18.97 -49.89 37.89
CA GLY A 136 18.65 -51.31 37.83
C GLY A 136 19.79 -52.19 37.31
N ASP A 137 20.62 -52.65 38.24
CA ASP A 137 21.32 -53.94 38.29
C ASP A 137 22.32 -54.42 37.21
N SER A 138 23.54 -54.63 37.73
CA SER A 138 24.29 -55.90 37.72
C SER A 138 25.18 -56.27 36.51
N SER A 139 26.50 -56.20 36.80
CA SER A 139 27.59 -57.10 36.30
C SER A 139 27.93 -56.96 34.80
N SER A 140 29.16 -57.07 34.30
CA SER A 140 30.45 -57.53 34.79
C SER A 140 31.54 -57.11 33.76
N VAL A 141 32.75 -56.80 34.27
CA VAL A 141 34.12 -57.07 33.74
C VAL A 141 34.31 -57.15 32.20
N VAL A 142 35.19 -56.38 31.52
CA VAL A 142 36.66 -56.59 31.30
C VAL A 142 37.12 -55.40 30.39
N LYS A 143 38.00 -54.48 30.81
CA LYS A 143 39.48 -54.44 30.77
C LYS A 143 40.16 -54.17 29.39
N THR A 144 40.90 -53.04 29.35
CA THR A 144 42.20 -52.76 28.63
C THR A 144 42.18 -52.66 27.09
N ALA A 145 42.94 -51.79 26.39
CA ALA A 145 44.12 -51.00 26.74
C ALA A 145 44.28 -49.75 25.82
N GLU A 146 44.93 -48.73 26.39
CA GLU A 146 45.63 -47.57 25.81
C GLU A 146 46.86 -47.95 24.91
N PRO A 147 47.77 -47.04 24.43
CA PRO A 147 47.69 -45.63 23.99
C PRO A 147 48.57 -45.28 22.73
N VAL A 148 48.73 -43.95 22.48
CA VAL A 148 49.88 -43.16 21.95
C VAL A 148 50.06 -42.89 20.43
N LYS A 149 50.03 -41.60 20.03
CA LYS A 149 51.18 -40.71 19.65
C LYS A 149 50.75 -39.54 18.73
N GLU A 150 50.73 -38.33 19.32
CA GLU A 150 51.43 -37.06 18.99
C GLU A 150 51.87 -36.64 17.55
N PRO A 151 52.14 -35.32 17.32
CA PRO A 151 51.61 -34.52 16.19
C PRO A 151 52.72 -33.88 15.30
N THR A 152 52.41 -32.77 14.61
CA THR A 152 53.22 -31.75 13.85
C THR A 152 53.00 -31.78 12.32
N GLU A 153 53.08 -30.71 11.51
CA GLU A 153 53.23 -29.25 11.61
C GLU A 153 52.89 -28.66 10.21
N GLU A 154 52.52 -27.39 10.14
CA GLU A 154 52.36 -26.58 8.91
C GLU A 154 53.73 -26.07 8.40
N PRO A 155 53.93 -25.66 7.12
CA PRO A 155 53.95 -24.22 6.83
C PRO A 155 53.66 -23.76 5.36
N THR A 156 53.69 -22.43 5.19
CA THR A 156 53.38 -21.53 4.05
C THR A 156 54.52 -21.28 3.02
N ARG A 157 54.18 -20.90 1.76
CA ARG A 157 54.62 -19.67 0.98
C ARG A 157 54.56 -19.81 -0.57
N LYS A 158 54.32 -18.65 -1.22
CA LYS A 158 54.26 -18.28 -2.68
C LYS A 158 55.68 -18.06 -3.29
N PRO A 159 55.96 -18.08 -4.64
CA PRO A 159 55.86 -16.87 -5.55
C PRO A 159 55.67 -17.18 -7.10
N ALA A 160 55.03 -16.33 -7.93
CA ALA A 160 55.53 -15.33 -8.93
C ALA A 160 55.65 -15.77 -10.43
N VAL A 161 55.75 -14.76 -11.32
CA VAL A 161 55.36 -14.62 -12.76
C VAL A 161 56.49 -14.93 -13.78
N THR A 162 56.21 -15.18 -15.09
CA THR A 162 56.74 -14.46 -16.31
C THR A 162 56.39 -15.13 -17.68
N ALA A 163 56.65 -14.42 -18.78
CA ALA A 163 56.04 -14.48 -20.13
C ALA A 163 56.99 -14.93 -21.28
N THR A 164 56.48 -15.05 -22.53
CA THR A 164 57.22 -15.12 -23.84
C THR A 164 56.20 -15.18 -25.01
N ALA A 165 56.45 -14.97 -26.31
CA ALA A 165 57.08 -13.95 -27.18
C ALA A 165 56.57 -14.20 -28.65
N GLY A 166 56.69 -13.23 -29.58
CA GLY A 166 56.15 -13.23 -30.97
C GLY A 166 56.81 -14.18 -32.01
N PRO A 167 56.54 -14.06 -33.35
CA PRO A 167 57.16 -13.02 -34.19
C PRO A 167 56.31 -12.48 -35.40
N THR A 168 56.98 -11.73 -36.29
CA THR A 168 56.59 -10.53 -37.09
C THR A 168 56.76 -10.71 -38.62
N ALA A 169 56.18 -9.83 -39.46
CA ALA A 169 56.74 -9.19 -40.70
C ALA A 169 55.70 -8.22 -41.35
N THR A 170 55.77 -6.87 -41.29
CA THR A 170 56.51 -5.82 -42.08
C THR A 170 56.11 -5.65 -43.57
N PRO A 171 56.31 -4.48 -44.25
CA PRO A 171 56.25 -3.04 -43.86
C PRO A 171 55.64 -2.10 -44.97
N THR A 172 55.58 -0.77 -44.76
CA THR A 172 55.91 0.35 -45.71
C THR A 172 55.63 1.72 -45.00
N ALA A 173 56.66 2.46 -44.56
CA ALA A 173 57.32 3.69 -45.09
C ALA A 173 56.57 5.04 -44.83
N VAL A 174 56.90 5.86 -43.79
CA VAL A 174 57.93 6.96 -43.70
C VAL A 174 57.31 8.38 -43.98
N PRO A 175 57.68 9.53 -43.35
CA PRO A 175 57.99 9.82 -41.93
C PRO A 175 57.51 11.23 -41.39
N THR A 176 57.50 11.39 -40.06
CA THR A 176 57.73 12.59 -39.20
C THR A 176 57.25 14.01 -39.53
N GLN A 177 56.65 14.67 -38.53
CA GLN A 177 57.25 15.84 -37.86
C GLN A 177 56.78 15.97 -36.39
N LYS A 178 57.73 16.26 -35.50
CA LYS A 178 57.60 16.49 -34.05
C LYS A 178 56.93 17.83 -33.75
N PRO A 179 56.23 18.00 -32.62
CA PRO A 179 56.53 19.17 -31.79
C PRO A 179 56.73 18.87 -30.30
N THR A 180 57.40 19.84 -29.70
CA THR A 180 58.14 19.88 -28.45
C THR A 180 57.26 20.23 -27.24
N ALA A 181 57.75 19.88 -26.06
CA ALA A 181 57.22 20.25 -24.76
C ALA A 181 57.52 21.72 -24.41
N THR A 182 56.49 22.47 -24.02
CA THR A 182 56.50 23.49 -22.93
C THR A 182 55.06 23.95 -22.66
N PRO A 183 54.63 24.10 -21.38
CA PRO A 183 53.28 24.53 -21.01
C PRO A 183 53.19 26.05 -20.92
N THR A 184 52.17 26.65 -21.52
CA THR A 184 51.88 28.09 -21.37
C THR A 184 50.94 28.34 -20.21
N THR A 185 51.34 29.26 -19.33
CA THR A 185 50.56 29.83 -18.23
C THR A 185 49.69 31.00 -18.72
N ALA A 186 48.39 30.77 -18.94
CA ALA A 186 47.32 31.78 -18.87
C ALA A 186 45.92 31.11 -18.94
N PRO A 187 44.95 31.47 -18.09
CA PRO A 187 43.60 30.90 -18.13
C PRO A 187 42.74 31.59 -19.20
N THR A 188 42.10 30.81 -20.06
CA THR A 188 41.14 31.30 -21.06
C THR A 188 39.82 31.70 -20.37
N THR A 189 39.34 32.92 -20.63
CA THR A 189 38.20 33.57 -19.96
C THR A 189 36.84 33.40 -20.66
N VAL A 190 36.54 32.27 -21.31
CA VAL A 190 35.20 32.04 -21.88
C VAL A 190 34.78 30.57 -21.81
N PRO A 191 33.73 30.20 -21.06
CA PRO A 191 33.05 28.93 -21.25
C PRO A 191 32.05 29.06 -22.40
N THR A 192 32.31 28.34 -23.49
CA THR A 192 31.38 28.20 -24.62
C THR A 192 30.42 27.03 -24.37
N GLN A 193 29.13 27.36 -24.46
CA GLN A 193 27.96 26.52 -24.71
C GLN A 193 27.47 25.59 -23.57
N THR A 194 26.45 26.11 -22.92
CA THR A 194 25.40 25.46 -22.12
C THR A 194 24.98 24.09 -22.68
N PRO A 195 24.76 23.07 -21.82
CA PRO A 195 24.15 21.82 -22.26
C PRO A 195 22.74 22.11 -22.82
N THR A 196 22.42 21.54 -23.98
CA THR A 196 21.06 21.53 -24.50
C THR A 196 20.13 20.96 -23.45
N ALA A 197 19.13 21.75 -23.04
CA ALA A 197 18.07 21.30 -22.15
C ALA A 197 17.47 20.00 -22.72
N ALA A 198 17.47 18.94 -21.92
CA ALA A 198 16.58 17.82 -22.15
C ALA A 198 15.15 18.36 -22.25
N PRO A 199 14.26 17.78 -23.07
CA PRO A 199 12.88 18.26 -23.15
C PRO A 199 12.21 17.99 -21.80
N THR A 200 12.17 19.00 -20.95
CA THR A 200 11.33 19.02 -19.75
C THR A 200 9.89 19.11 -20.23
N GLN A 201 9.29 17.99 -20.61
CA GLN A 201 7.84 17.86 -20.54
C GLN A 201 7.46 17.61 -19.08
N ASN A 202 7.73 18.58 -18.21
CA ASN A 202 6.79 18.78 -17.12
C ASN A 202 5.52 19.26 -17.82
N PRO A 203 4.35 18.61 -17.64
CA PRO A 203 3.10 19.23 -18.01
C PRO A 203 3.06 20.56 -17.27
N ALA A 204 3.14 21.67 -18.00
CA ALA A 204 2.98 22.98 -17.39
C ALA A 204 1.64 22.99 -16.66
N THR A 205 1.64 23.45 -15.41
CA THR A 205 0.43 23.66 -14.63
C THR A 205 -0.47 24.59 -15.44
N GLU A 206 -1.66 24.14 -15.80
CA GLU A 206 -2.58 24.87 -16.68
C GLU A 206 -3.88 25.14 -15.93
N LYS A 207 -4.33 26.40 -15.90
CA LYS A 207 -5.54 26.82 -15.19
C LYS A 207 -6.47 27.54 -16.17
N VAL A 208 -7.70 27.04 -16.29
CA VAL A 208 -8.70 27.53 -17.26
C VAL A 208 -10.02 27.77 -16.55
N THR A 209 -10.40 29.04 -16.41
CA THR A 209 -11.72 29.43 -15.92
C THR A 209 -12.76 29.28 -17.03
N LEU A 210 -13.77 28.45 -16.82
CA LEU A 210 -14.87 28.28 -17.75
C LEU A 210 -15.89 29.40 -17.54
N ALA A 211 -16.30 30.04 -18.62
CA ALA A 211 -17.40 30.99 -18.60
C ALA A 211 -18.72 30.24 -18.36
N ILE A 212 -19.25 30.36 -17.15
CA ILE A 212 -20.57 29.87 -16.78
C ILE A 212 -21.51 31.05 -16.60
N ASP A 213 -22.80 30.83 -16.90
CA ASP A 213 -23.82 31.85 -16.70
C ASP A 213 -24.12 31.99 -15.20
N ASN A 214 -23.53 33.02 -14.60
CA ASN A 214 -23.70 33.35 -13.18
C ASN A 214 -25.14 33.78 -12.85
N THR A 215 -26.04 33.94 -13.82
CA THR A 215 -27.46 34.21 -13.56
C THR A 215 -28.31 32.95 -13.41
N PHE A 216 -27.73 31.76 -13.66
CA PHE A 216 -28.45 30.50 -13.53
C PHE A 216 -28.64 30.13 -12.05
N ILE A 217 -29.90 29.99 -11.66
CA ILE A 217 -30.37 29.73 -10.31
C ILE A 217 -31.08 28.37 -10.33
N ASN A 218 -30.53 27.37 -9.63
CA ASN A 218 -31.14 26.03 -9.54
C ASN A 218 -32.52 26.11 -8.87
N SER A 219 -33.57 25.58 -9.52
CA SER A 219 -34.98 25.84 -9.20
C SER A 219 -35.70 24.78 -8.34
N SER A 220 -34.98 23.87 -7.66
CA SER A 220 -35.59 22.85 -6.80
C SER A 220 -35.17 23.02 -5.33
N ALA A 221 -36.14 23.34 -4.48
CA ALA A 221 -36.02 23.16 -3.03
C ALA A 221 -35.96 21.65 -2.71
N TYR A 222 -35.45 21.29 -1.52
CA TYR A 222 -35.39 19.91 -1.04
C TYR A 222 -36.74 19.20 -1.25
N SER A 223 -36.80 18.38 -2.30
CA SER A 223 -37.84 17.38 -2.46
C SER A 223 -37.19 16.09 -2.05
N SER A 224 -37.84 15.25 -1.26
CA SER A 224 -37.34 13.91 -0.85
C SER A 224 -37.02 12.95 -2.03
N VAL A 225 -37.07 13.46 -3.26
CA VAL A 225 -36.69 12.85 -4.54
C VAL A 225 -35.37 13.49 -5.02
N TRP A 226 -34.39 12.65 -5.37
CA TRP A 226 -33.09 13.09 -5.88
C TRP A 226 -33.22 13.79 -7.25
N ASN A 227 -33.18 15.12 -7.26
CA ASN A 227 -33.19 15.99 -8.45
C ASN A 227 -32.33 17.25 -8.23
N GLY A 228 -32.06 18.02 -9.30
CA GLY A 228 -31.21 19.22 -9.23
C GLY A 228 -30.82 19.76 -10.61
N THR A 229 -29.71 20.49 -10.68
CA THR A 229 -29.16 21.04 -11.93
C THR A 229 -27.98 20.23 -12.44
N VAL A 230 -27.85 20.16 -13.76
CA VAL A 230 -26.73 19.52 -14.44
C VAL A 230 -26.09 20.53 -15.40
N TYR A 231 -24.82 20.83 -15.18
CA TYR A 231 -24.03 21.67 -16.08
C TYR A 231 -23.19 20.79 -16.98
N ASN A 232 -23.34 20.94 -18.29
CA ASN A 232 -22.48 20.26 -19.26
C ASN A 232 -21.19 21.05 -19.44
N LEU A 233 -20.11 20.60 -18.80
CA LEU A 233 -18.82 21.28 -18.84
C LEU A 233 -18.08 21.04 -20.15
N LEU A 234 -18.38 19.96 -20.87
CA LEU A 234 -17.61 19.59 -22.07
C LEU A 234 -17.66 20.63 -23.19
N PRO A 235 -18.82 21.21 -23.60
CA PRO A 235 -18.85 22.27 -24.59
C PRO A 235 -18.03 23.49 -24.16
N LEU A 236 -18.07 23.85 -22.87
CA LEU A 236 -17.30 24.97 -22.33
C LEU A 236 -15.79 24.71 -22.41
N ILE A 237 -15.35 23.51 -22.05
CA ILE A 237 -13.95 23.06 -22.16
C ILE A 237 -13.49 23.01 -23.62
N THR A 238 -14.35 22.53 -24.52
CA THR A 238 -14.03 22.45 -25.94
C THR A 238 -13.98 23.84 -26.57
N ALA A 239 -14.87 24.74 -26.18
CA ALA A 239 -14.89 26.13 -26.64
C ALA A 239 -13.67 26.92 -26.16
N SER A 240 -13.11 26.59 -24.99
CA SER A 240 -11.83 27.14 -24.53
C SER A 240 -10.61 26.50 -25.21
N GLY A 241 -10.79 25.53 -26.11
CA GLY A 241 -9.71 24.92 -26.88
C GLY A 241 -9.02 23.73 -26.21
N HIS A 242 -9.53 23.26 -25.07
CA HIS A 242 -8.95 22.16 -24.30
C HIS A 242 -9.77 20.88 -24.40
N LYS A 243 -9.18 19.77 -23.95
CA LYS A 243 -9.86 18.49 -23.72
C LYS A 243 -9.98 18.24 -22.22
N VAL A 244 -11.00 17.49 -21.82
CA VAL A 244 -11.14 17.05 -20.41
C VAL A 244 -9.89 16.32 -19.92
N SER A 245 -9.22 15.57 -20.80
CA SER A 245 -7.98 14.85 -20.50
C SER A 245 -6.78 15.74 -20.19
N ASP A 246 -6.89 17.04 -20.46
CA ASP A 246 -5.80 17.99 -20.25
C ASP A 246 -5.77 18.47 -18.80
N PHE A 247 -6.81 18.20 -18.01
CA PHE A 247 -6.94 18.64 -16.62
C PHE A 247 -6.99 17.48 -15.64
N THR A 248 -6.62 17.74 -14.39
CA THR A 248 -6.66 16.76 -13.29
C THR A 248 -7.65 17.14 -12.19
N GLN A 249 -8.11 18.39 -12.15
CA GLN A 249 -9.03 18.90 -11.14
C GLN A 249 -10.05 19.87 -11.75
N VAL A 250 -11.24 19.93 -11.14
CA VAL A 250 -12.29 20.93 -11.40
C VAL A 250 -12.59 21.62 -10.07
N ASN A 251 -12.29 22.91 -9.96
CA ASN A 251 -12.65 23.73 -8.81
C ASN A 251 -13.95 24.47 -9.10
N VAL A 252 -14.87 24.49 -8.14
CA VAL A 252 -16.18 25.12 -8.27
C VAL A 252 -16.40 26.06 -7.08
N THR A 253 -16.83 27.29 -7.36
CA THR A 253 -17.32 28.22 -6.33
C THR A 253 -18.80 28.46 -6.55
N ILE A 254 -19.57 28.48 -5.48
CA ILE A 254 -21.02 28.69 -5.51
C ILE A 254 -21.43 29.77 -4.51
N ASN A 255 -22.57 30.39 -4.76
CA ASN A 255 -23.32 31.14 -3.75
C ASN A 255 -24.59 30.36 -3.36
N LEU A 256 -24.87 30.32 -2.07
CA LEU A 256 -26.14 29.85 -1.53
C LEU A 256 -27.08 31.03 -1.36
N LEU A 257 -28.33 30.90 -1.80
CA LEU A 257 -29.29 31.99 -1.81
C LEU A 257 -30.58 31.63 -1.06
N ASP A 258 -31.14 32.60 -0.33
CA ASP A 258 -32.47 32.50 0.30
C ASP A 258 -33.62 32.69 -0.71
N ALA A 259 -34.87 32.70 -0.22
CA ALA A 259 -36.06 32.91 -1.05
C ALA A 259 -36.09 34.27 -1.77
N ASN A 260 -35.40 35.27 -1.21
CA ASN A 260 -35.30 36.63 -1.75
C ASN A 260 -34.07 36.80 -2.65
N LYS A 261 -33.32 35.71 -2.90
CA LYS A 261 -32.06 35.69 -3.66
C LYS A 261 -30.91 36.46 -2.99
N ASN A 262 -30.98 36.66 -1.68
CA ASN A 262 -29.83 37.18 -0.93
C ASN A 262 -28.83 36.05 -0.68
N ILE A 263 -27.54 36.38 -0.74
CA ILE A 263 -26.47 35.45 -0.36
C ILE A 263 -26.60 35.14 1.13
N ILE A 264 -26.64 33.86 1.47
CA ILE A 264 -26.61 33.39 2.86
C ILE A 264 -25.26 32.74 3.16
N GLU A 265 -24.68 33.12 4.28
CA GLU A 265 -23.42 32.57 4.76
C GLU A 265 -23.70 31.39 5.70
N ASN A 266 -22.79 30.40 5.68
CA ASN A 266 -22.58 29.50 6.82
C ASN A 266 -23.69 28.49 7.17
N THR A 267 -24.44 27.97 6.20
CA THR A 267 -25.46 26.93 6.47
C THR A 267 -25.07 25.53 6.04
N GLY A 268 -24.16 25.38 5.06
CA GLY A 268 -24.00 24.11 4.36
C GLY A 268 -25.30 23.75 3.63
N GLY A 269 -25.27 23.60 2.31
CA GLY A 269 -26.55 23.38 1.63
C GLY A 269 -26.53 23.01 0.17
N ALA A 270 -25.36 22.90 -0.45
CA ALA A 270 -25.24 22.25 -1.75
C ALA A 270 -24.42 20.97 -1.67
N SER A 271 -24.72 20.05 -2.58
CA SER A 271 -23.94 18.86 -2.89
C SER A 271 -23.59 18.89 -4.38
N ILE A 272 -22.33 18.60 -4.73
CA ILE A 272 -21.87 18.61 -6.12
C ILE A 272 -21.12 17.32 -6.45
N LYS A 273 -21.12 16.91 -7.72
CA LYS A 273 -20.27 15.82 -8.24
C LYS A 273 -19.99 15.95 -9.73
N LEU A 274 -18.92 15.30 -10.19
CA LEU A 274 -18.66 15.09 -11.61
C LEU A 274 -19.28 13.77 -12.08
N SER A 275 -19.89 13.76 -13.27
CA SER A 275 -20.55 12.60 -13.84
C SER A 275 -20.35 12.47 -15.35
N VAL A 276 -20.41 11.23 -15.85
CA VAL A 276 -20.50 10.90 -17.30
C VAL A 276 -21.93 10.89 -17.84
N LYS A 277 -22.94 11.03 -16.97
CA LYS A 277 -24.36 11.02 -17.31
C LYS A 277 -25.09 12.16 -16.60
N ASN A 278 -25.98 12.84 -17.30
CA ASN A 278 -26.87 13.86 -16.73
C ASN A 278 -27.98 13.29 -15.82
N SER A 279 -28.18 11.97 -15.81
CA SER A 279 -29.18 11.29 -14.98
C SER A 279 -28.58 10.56 -13.77
N ASP A 280 -27.28 10.72 -13.53
CA ASP A 280 -26.63 10.12 -12.38
C ASP A 280 -26.89 10.95 -11.13
N TRP A 281 -27.87 10.53 -10.33
CA TRP A 281 -28.25 11.16 -9.07
C TRP A 281 -27.86 10.35 -7.83
N ALA A 282 -27.17 9.22 -8.00
CA ALA A 282 -26.74 8.34 -6.90
C ALA A 282 -25.27 8.58 -6.52
N GLY A 283 -24.85 8.19 -5.33
CA GLY A 283 -23.43 8.13 -4.97
C GLY A 283 -22.71 9.49 -4.92
N PHE A 284 -23.37 10.53 -4.40
CA PHE A 284 -22.65 11.69 -3.88
C PHE A 284 -21.78 11.19 -2.72
N VAL A 285 -20.47 11.13 -2.92
CA VAL A 285 -19.49 10.78 -1.88
C VAL A 285 -18.62 12.01 -1.74
N ASP A 286 -18.61 12.56 -0.52
CA ASP A 286 -18.12 13.89 -0.11
C ASP A 286 -18.96 15.09 -0.57
N ALA A 287 -19.90 15.48 0.28
CA ALA A 287 -20.48 16.81 0.30
C ALA A 287 -20.76 17.21 1.76
N ASN A 288 -19.70 17.48 2.53
CA ASN A 288 -19.83 18.33 3.71
C ASN A 288 -20.41 19.66 3.22
N GLY A 289 -21.67 19.94 3.57
CA GLY A 289 -22.49 20.99 2.99
C GLY A 289 -21.67 22.19 2.52
N MET A 290 -21.65 22.38 1.20
CA MET A 290 -20.85 23.43 0.56
C MET A 290 -21.23 24.80 1.15
N GLN A 291 -20.26 25.66 1.37
CA GLN A 291 -20.47 27.02 1.87
C GLN A 291 -20.46 28.04 0.74
N SER A 292 -21.30 29.06 0.85
CA SER A 292 -21.34 30.18 -0.07
C SER A 292 -19.96 30.88 -0.15
N GLY A 293 -19.49 31.17 -1.37
CA GLY A 293 -18.24 31.87 -1.64
C GLY A 293 -16.95 31.06 -1.47
N LYS A 294 -17.01 29.78 -1.06
CA LYS A 294 -15.82 28.93 -0.90
C LYS A 294 -15.56 28.08 -2.15
N GLU A 295 -14.31 28.04 -2.59
CA GLU A 295 -13.85 27.16 -3.67
C GLU A 295 -13.80 25.70 -3.21
N GLN A 296 -14.21 24.78 -4.09
CA GLN A 296 -14.36 23.36 -3.79
C GLN A 296 -13.82 22.51 -4.95
N GLY A 297 -12.85 21.65 -4.65
CA GLY A 297 -12.11 20.88 -5.64
C GLY A 297 -12.64 19.47 -5.88
N LEU A 298 -12.95 19.14 -7.14
CA LEU A 298 -13.36 17.81 -7.61
C LEU A 298 -12.26 17.18 -8.46
N GLN A 299 -11.79 15.99 -8.09
CA GLN A 299 -10.70 15.29 -8.80
C GLN A 299 -11.21 14.58 -10.08
N LEU A 300 -10.45 14.67 -11.17
CA LEU A 300 -10.79 14.03 -12.47
C LEU A 300 -10.22 12.60 -12.61
N ASP A 301 -9.40 12.12 -11.68
CA ASP A 301 -8.70 10.83 -11.79
C ASP A 301 -9.63 9.62 -11.95
N ALA A 302 -10.89 9.73 -11.52
CA ALA A 302 -11.92 8.70 -11.66
C ALA A 302 -12.64 8.75 -13.02
N TYR A 303 -12.40 9.79 -13.82
CA TYR A 303 -13.10 10.04 -15.06
C TYR A 303 -12.48 9.21 -16.20
N PRO A 304 -13.23 8.26 -16.81
CA PRO A 304 -12.62 7.30 -17.73
C PRO A 304 -12.01 7.96 -18.98
N SER A 305 -10.83 7.50 -19.38
CA SER A 305 -10.19 7.93 -20.63
C SER A 305 -11.09 7.63 -21.84
N GLY A 306 -11.28 8.65 -22.70
CA GLY A 306 -12.09 8.54 -23.93
C GLY A 306 -13.57 8.89 -23.75
N GLN A 307 -13.98 9.35 -22.58
CA GLN A 307 -15.32 9.87 -22.37
C GLN A 307 -15.50 11.25 -23.03
N THR A 308 -16.68 11.48 -23.56
CA THR A 308 -17.05 12.69 -24.30
C THR A 308 -18.22 13.41 -23.62
N ALA A 309 -18.33 13.37 -22.29
CA ALA A 309 -19.48 13.94 -21.59
C ALA A 309 -19.15 14.23 -20.12
N LEU A 310 -18.70 15.44 -19.78
CA LEU A 310 -18.39 15.81 -18.40
C LEU A 310 -19.51 16.70 -17.87
N TYR A 311 -20.24 16.21 -16.87
CA TYR A 311 -21.32 16.93 -16.22
C TYR A 311 -20.95 17.27 -14.78
N LEU A 312 -21.21 18.51 -14.37
CA LEU A 312 -21.26 18.91 -12.97
C LEU A 312 -22.72 18.83 -12.51
N VAL A 313 -23.01 17.88 -11.64
CA VAL A 313 -24.34 17.67 -11.04
C VAL A 313 -24.38 18.42 -9.73
N VAL A 314 -25.37 19.28 -9.54
CA VAL A 314 -25.55 20.14 -8.37
C VAL A 314 -26.93 19.94 -7.79
N GLN A 315 -26.98 19.68 -6.49
CA GLN A 315 -28.21 19.45 -5.75
C GLN A 315 -28.23 20.30 -4.47
N ASN A 316 -29.43 20.72 -4.10
CA ASN A 316 -29.70 21.31 -2.80
C ASN A 316 -29.88 20.23 -1.73
N SER A 317 -29.18 20.38 -0.61
CA SER A 317 -29.14 19.42 0.49
C SER A 317 -29.94 19.84 1.72
N THR A 318 -30.48 21.08 1.76
CA THR A 318 -31.27 21.57 2.89
C THR A 318 -32.48 22.39 2.44
N GLU A 319 -33.48 22.52 3.32
CA GLU A 319 -34.65 23.38 3.06
C GLU A 319 -34.32 24.87 3.19
N ALA A 320 -33.24 25.21 3.89
CA ALA A 320 -32.81 26.58 4.18
C ALA A 320 -32.21 27.28 2.95
N VAL A 321 -31.46 26.54 2.14
CA VAL A 321 -31.01 27.04 0.83
C VAL A 321 -32.21 26.96 -0.11
N LYS A 322 -32.58 28.08 -0.77
CA LYS A 322 -33.62 28.06 -1.80
C LYS A 322 -33.04 27.97 -3.18
N TYR A 323 -31.89 28.59 -3.40
CA TYR A 323 -31.21 28.50 -4.67
C TYR A 323 -29.70 28.34 -4.53
N ILE A 324 -29.11 27.74 -5.56
CA ILE A 324 -27.66 27.61 -5.73
C ILE A 324 -27.28 28.32 -7.01
N GLN A 325 -26.35 29.25 -6.91
CA GLN A 325 -25.73 29.96 -8.02
C GLN A 325 -24.28 29.46 -8.15
N ILE A 326 -23.84 29.03 -9.32
CA ILE A 326 -22.41 28.77 -9.56
C ILE A 326 -21.75 30.07 -10.01
N THR A 327 -20.67 30.47 -9.37
CA THR A 327 -19.95 31.72 -9.67
C THR A 327 -18.65 31.50 -10.40
N SER A 328 -18.02 30.33 -10.23
CA SER A 328 -16.87 29.93 -11.04
C SER A 328 -16.81 28.40 -11.21
N VAL A 329 -16.34 27.98 -12.39
CA VAL A 329 -15.83 26.63 -12.62
C VAL A 329 -14.45 26.78 -13.22
N VAL A 330 -13.43 26.26 -12.55
CA VAL A 330 -12.03 26.39 -12.96
C VAL A 330 -11.43 25.01 -13.14
N MET A 331 -10.96 24.73 -14.35
CA MET A 331 -10.25 23.50 -14.68
C MET A 331 -8.77 23.71 -14.40
N GLU A 332 -8.16 22.80 -13.64
CA GLU A 332 -6.74 22.85 -13.32
C GLU A 332 -6.07 21.54 -13.74
N ASN A 333 -4.99 21.65 -14.50
CA ASN A 333 -4.02 20.60 -14.68
C ASN A 333 -2.92 20.83 -13.65
N LYS A 334 -2.96 20.07 -12.56
CA LYS A 334 -1.90 20.12 -11.54
C LYS A 334 -0.71 19.26 -11.89
N GLY A 335 -0.71 18.61 -13.05
CA GLY A 335 0.24 17.56 -13.39
C GLY A 335 -0.35 16.18 -13.13
N LYS A 336 0.22 15.17 -13.79
CA LYS A 336 -0.30 13.81 -13.74
C LYS A 336 0.32 13.06 -12.57
N LYS A 337 -0.50 12.29 -11.84
CA LYS A 337 -0.01 11.25 -10.93
C LYS A 337 0.98 10.35 -11.68
N ASP A 338 2.23 10.36 -11.25
CA ASP A 338 3.31 9.63 -11.92
C ASP A 338 4.39 9.25 -10.92
N ALA A 339 4.50 7.96 -10.62
CA ALA A 339 5.50 7.45 -9.69
C ALA A 339 6.87 7.15 -10.37
N THR A 340 7.05 7.50 -11.65
CA THR A 340 8.21 7.09 -12.44
C THR A 340 9.53 7.57 -11.85
N GLU A 341 9.63 8.83 -11.41
CA GLU A 341 10.86 9.34 -10.79
C GLU A 341 11.21 8.53 -9.53
N ALA A 342 10.25 8.36 -8.63
CA ALA A 342 10.42 7.62 -7.38
C ALA A 342 10.95 6.19 -7.63
N ILE A 343 10.40 5.48 -8.62
CA ILE A 343 10.73 4.07 -8.86
C ILE A 343 11.94 3.84 -9.79
N GLU A 344 12.24 4.76 -10.70
CA GLU A 344 13.35 4.58 -11.67
C GLU A 344 14.65 5.23 -11.21
N SER A 345 14.57 6.31 -10.42
CA SER A 345 15.75 7.07 -9.97
C SER A 345 16.28 6.64 -8.59
N TYR A 346 15.47 5.94 -7.78
CA TYR A 346 15.83 5.58 -6.41
C TYR A 346 15.75 4.08 -6.15
N GLN A 347 16.60 3.57 -5.26
CA GLN A 347 16.46 2.22 -4.71
C GLN A 347 15.20 2.14 -3.81
N SER A 348 14.60 0.94 -3.75
CA SER A 348 13.50 0.63 -2.84
C SER A 348 13.84 0.97 -1.37
N LEU A 349 12.98 1.74 -0.69
CA LEU A 349 13.15 2.07 0.72
C LEU A 349 13.11 0.80 1.59
N ALA A 350 12.25 -0.17 1.25
CA ALA A 350 12.22 -1.47 1.90
C ALA A 350 13.55 -2.22 1.80
N SER A 351 14.19 -2.23 0.63
CA SER A 351 15.51 -2.88 0.48
C SER A 351 16.61 -2.18 1.25
N LEU A 352 16.50 -0.86 1.44
CA LEU A 352 17.46 -0.09 2.24
C LEU A 352 17.20 -0.28 3.75
N GLY A 353 15.95 -0.20 4.20
CA GLY A 353 15.54 -0.42 5.59
C GLY A 353 15.87 -1.83 6.10
N GLU A 354 15.79 -2.84 5.24
CA GLU A 354 16.18 -4.21 5.59
C GLU A 354 17.65 -4.32 6.04
N LYS A 355 18.55 -3.46 5.55
CA LYS A 355 19.96 -3.41 6.00
C LYS A 355 20.06 -3.05 7.49
N TYR A 356 19.10 -2.27 7.98
CA TYR A 356 19.01 -1.81 9.36
C TYR A 356 18.09 -2.68 10.23
N GLY A 357 17.59 -3.80 9.68
CA GLY A 357 16.83 -4.80 10.44
C GLY A 357 15.33 -4.54 10.56
N PHE A 358 14.77 -3.55 9.86
CA PHE A 358 13.33 -3.28 9.89
C PHE A 358 12.65 -3.41 8.53
N LYS A 359 11.37 -3.77 8.56
CA LYS A 359 10.46 -3.64 7.42
C LYS A 359 10.16 -2.16 7.16
N PHE A 360 9.92 -1.81 5.90
CA PHE A 360 9.47 -0.47 5.51
C PHE A 360 8.05 -0.58 4.91
N GLY A 361 7.08 -0.02 5.61
CA GLY A 361 5.65 -0.21 5.33
C GLY A 361 4.88 1.09 5.05
N THR A 362 3.63 0.91 4.62
CA THR A 362 2.65 1.99 4.44
C THR A 362 1.24 1.49 4.67
N ASN A 363 0.27 2.39 4.85
CA ASN A 363 -1.14 2.03 4.81
C ASN A 363 -1.72 2.02 3.39
N ILE A 364 -2.75 1.19 3.17
CA ILE A 364 -3.56 1.17 1.95
C ILE A 364 -5.04 0.94 2.29
N ASN A 365 -5.92 1.45 1.44
CA ASN A 365 -7.36 1.17 1.48
C ASN A 365 -7.82 0.55 0.14
N GLU A 366 -9.10 0.18 0.04
CA GLU A 366 -9.66 -0.40 -1.19
C GLU A 366 -9.49 0.51 -2.42
N ALA A 367 -9.61 1.83 -2.24
CA ALA A 367 -9.48 2.79 -3.33
C ALA A 367 -8.06 2.81 -3.91
N ALA A 368 -7.04 2.61 -3.07
CA ALA A 368 -5.64 2.52 -3.50
C ALA A 368 -5.43 1.40 -4.53
N LEU A 369 -6.16 0.28 -4.43
CA LEU A 369 -6.04 -0.85 -5.35
C LEU A 369 -6.49 -0.52 -6.79
N LYS A 370 -7.31 0.51 -6.96
CA LYS A 370 -7.81 0.97 -8.27
C LYS A 370 -6.82 1.96 -8.93
N ASN A 371 -5.86 2.48 -8.18
CA ASN A 371 -4.89 3.46 -8.66
C ASN A 371 -3.61 2.78 -9.17
N THR A 372 -3.40 2.83 -10.49
CA THR A 372 -2.27 2.12 -11.13
C THR A 372 -0.91 2.70 -10.77
N GLU A 373 -0.79 4.01 -10.57
CA GLU A 373 0.50 4.63 -10.26
C GLU A 373 0.86 4.46 -8.79
N LEU A 374 -0.11 4.65 -7.89
CA LEU A 374 0.04 4.37 -6.47
C LEU A 374 0.45 2.92 -6.22
N THR A 375 -0.21 1.97 -6.90
CA THR A 375 0.14 0.55 -6.76
C THR A 375 1.53 0.22 -7.32
N LYS A 376 2.09 0.98 -8.27
CA LYS A 376 3.51 0.80 -8.66
C LYS A 376 4.43 1.28 -7.55
N LEU A 377 4.16 2.47 -7.01
CA LEU A 377 4.96 3.08 -5.94
C LEU A 377 5.01 2.16 -4.72
N ILE A 378 3.85 1.70 -4.25
CA ILE A 378 3.73 0.84 -3.07
C ILE A 378 4.54 -0.44 -3.22
N LYS A 379 4.39 -1.13 -4.37
CA LYS A 379 5.07 -2.41 -4.63
C LYS A 379 6.59 -2.28 -4.78
N TYR A 380 7.07 -1.07 -5.06
CA TYR A 380 8.47 -0.82 -5.27
C TYR A 380 9.17 -0.42 -3.97
N HIS A 381 8.62 0.57 -3.24
CA HIS A 381 9.29 1.09 -2.03
C HIS A 381 8.96 0.35 -0.74
N PHE A 382 7.92 -0.49 -0.69
CA PHE A 382 7.44 -1.07 0.58
C PHE A 382 7.41 -2.60 0.54
N ASN A 383 7.65 -3.23 1.69
CA ASN A 383 7.56 -4.68 1.92
C ASN A 383 6.55 -5.06 3.01
N SER A 384 5.90 -4.08 3.63
CA SER A 384 4.83 -4.24 4.62
C SER A 384 3.66 -3.32 4.31
N THR A 385 2.44 -3.72 4.68
CA THR A 385 1.26 -2.86 4.59
C THR A 385 0.28 -3.07 5.73
N THR A 386 -0.43 -2.01 6.10
CA THR A 386 -1.57 -2.03 7.02
C THR A 386 -2.83 -1.62 6.25
N PHE A 387 -3.95 -2.31 6.44
CA PHE A 387 -5.21 -1.87 5.83
C PHE A 387 -5.86 -0.80 6.70
N SER A 388 -6.18 0.36 6.12
CA SER A 388 -6.57 1.54 6.89
C SER A 388 -7.83 1.30 7.72
N ASN A 389 -8.80 0.55 7.18
CA ASN A 389 -10.06 0.28 7.87
C ASN A 389 -10.59 -1.15 7.69
N GLU A 390 -10.18 -1.84 6.63
CA GLU A 390 -10.87 -3.03 6.13
C GLU A 390 -10.70 -4.27 7.01
N MET A 391 -9.83 -4.23 8.02
CA MET A 391 -9.65 -5.28 9.04
C MET A 391 -10.12 -4.86 10.45
N LYS A 392 -10.70 -3.66 10.60
CA LYS A 392 -11.32 -3.23 11.86
C LYS A 392 -12.67 -3.92 12.07
N ALA A 393 -13.07 -4.06 13.33
CA ALA A 393 -14.28 -4.80 13.70
C ALA A 393 -15.53 -4.31 12.95
N TYR A 394 -15.75 -3.00 12.81
CA TYR A 394 -16.90 -2.46 12.08
C TYR A 394 -16.90 -2.76 10.57
N SER A 395 -15.75 -3.08 9.98
CA SER A 395 -15.64 -3.51 8.58
C SER A 395 -15.86 -5.01 8.43
N LEU A 396 -15.51 -5.79 9.45
CA LEU A 396 -15.56 -7.26 9.42
C LEU A 396 -16.89 -7.79 9.95
N LEU A 397 -17.48 -7.20 10.98
CA LEU A 397 -18.70 -7.69 11.62
C LEU A 397 -19.95 -7.45 10.76
N SER A 398 -20.78 -8.47 10.60
CA SER A 398 -22.06 -8.39 9.91
C SER A 398 -23.22 -8.58 10.89
N GLN A 399 -23.88 -7.47 11.25
CA GLN A 399 -25.00 -7.51 12.20
C GLN A 399 -26.13 -8.44 11.72
N SER A 400 -26.59 -8.26 10.48
CA SER A 400 -27.72 -9.03 9.95
C SER A 400 -27.40 -10.52 9.83
N ALA A 401 -26.18 -10.89 9.45
CA ALA A 401 -25.76 -12.28 9.41
C ALA A 401 -25.64 -12.88 10.82
N SER A 402 -25.14 -12.09 11.79
CA SER A 402 -25.07 -12.52 13.20
C SER A 402 -26.46 -12.76 13.79
N GLN A 403 -27.43 -11.89 13.50
CA GLN A 403 -28.82 -12.05 13.92
C GLN A 403 -29.49 -13.26 13.26
N ASN A 404 -29.21 -13.52 11.98
CA ASN A 404 -29.77 -14.68 11.28
C ASN A 404 -29.20 -16.01 11.77
N ALA A 405 -27.94 -16.03 12.23
CA ALA A 405 -27.27 -17.20 12.78
C ALA A 405 -27.48 -17.35 14.30
N TYR A 406 -28.17 -16.39 14.94
CA TYR A 406 -28.36 -16.36 16.38
C TYR A 406 -29.33 -17.45 16.85
N VAL A 407 -28.86 -18.30 17.78
CA VAL A 407 -29.68 -19.29 18.50
C VAL A 407 -29.83 -18.86 19.96
N ASP A 408 -28.70 -18.58 20.61
CA ASP A 408 -28.59 -18.06 21.98
C ASP A 408 -27.36 -17.14 22.12
N GLU A 409 -27.14 -16.61 23.33
CA GLU A 409 -26.08 -15.63 23.60
C GLU A 409 -24.65 -16.16 23.37
N ASN A 410 -24.46 -17.48 23.29
CA ASN A 410 -23.18 -18.11 22.95
C ASN A 410 -22.95 -18.27 21.44
N SER A 411 -23.91 -17.90 20.60
CA SER A 411 -23.75 -17.92 19.14
C SER A 411 -22.62 -16.95 18.73
N PRO A 412 -21.65 -17.36 17.90
CA PRO A 412 -20.61 -16.46 17.44
C PRO A 412 -21.17 -15.35 16.54
N ALA A 413 -20.55 -14.17 16.59
CA ALA A 413 -20.82 -13.14 15.59
C ALA A 413 -20.33 -13.61 14.21
N VAL A 414 -21.01 -13.18 13.16
CA VAL A 414 -20.69 -13.54 11.78
C VAL A 414 -19.92 -12.42 11.10
N MET A 415 -18.85 -12.79 10.40
CA MET A 415 -17.96 -11.87 9.71
C MET A 415 -18.22 -11.82 8.20
N ASN A 416 -17.89 -10.69 7.59
CA ASN A 416 -17.84 -10.47 6.16
C ASN A 416 -16.42 -10.07 5.73
N PHE A 417 -15.61 -11.07 5.40
CA PHE A 417 -14.23 -10.88 4.98
C PHE A 417 -14.06 -10.40 3.53
N THR A 418 -15.14 -10.21 2.75
CA THR A 418 -15.06 -10.02 1.29
C THR A 418 -14.09 -8.90 0.87
N LYS A 419 -14.16 -7.74 1.55
CA LYS A 419 -13.29 -6.59 1.24
C LYS A 419 -11.85 -6.89 1.64
N ALA A 420 -11.63 -7.27 2.89
CA ALA A 420 -10.30 -7.60 3.41
C ALA A 420 -9.62 -8.70 2.59
N ASP A 421 -10.32 -9.78 2.23
CA ASP A 421 -9.83 -10.87 1.40
C ASP A 421 -9.28 -10.39 0.06
N SER A 422 -10.00 -9.47 -0.59
CA SER A 422 -9.56 -8.91 -1.88
C SER A 422 -8.23 -8.14 -1.75
N MET A 423 -8.04 -7.47 -0.62
CA MET A 423 -6.82 -6.72 -0.31
C MET A 423 -5.68 -7.63 0.14
N VAL A 424 -5.93 -8.66 0.96
CA VAL A 424 -4.93 -9.67 1.33
C VAL A 424 -4.41 -10.39 0.08
N ALA A 425 -5.31 -10.80 -0.82
CA ALA A 425 -4.93 -11.44 -2.07
C ALA A 425 -4.03 -10.53 -2.93
N TYR A 426 -4.33 -9.22 -2.97
CA TYR A 426 -3.46 -8.24 -3.63
C TYR A 426 -2.09 -8.14 -2.95
N ALA A 427 -2.03 -8.03 -1.62
CA ALA A 427 -0.78 -7.92 -0.89
C ALA A 427 0.11 -9.15 -1.14
N VAL A 428 -0.46 -10.35 -1.04
CA VAL A 428 0.21 -11.63 -1.32
C VAL A 428 0.70 -11.71 -2.76
N GLU A 429 -0.11 -11.32 -3.76
CA GLU A 429 0.32 -11.34 -5.17
C GLU A 429 1.55 -10.46 -5.41
N ASN A 430 1.70 -9.41 -4.62
CA ASN A 430 2.75 -8.41 -4.77
C ASN A 430 3.88 -8.51 -3.74
N GLY A 431 3.86 -9.54 -2.89
CA GLY A 431 4.94 -9.81 -1.93
C GLY A 431 4.99 -8.83 -0.76
N LEU A 432 3.87 -8.23 -0.40
CA LEU A 432 3.72 -7.39 0.78
C LEU A 432 3.31 -8.25 1.97
N SER A 433 4.03 -8.15 3.09
CA SER A 433 3.57 -8.64 4.39
C SER A 433 2.51 -7.71 4.96
N ILE A 434 1.64 -8.21 5.85
CA ILE A 434 0.51 -7.44 6.38
C ILE A 434 0.61 -7.33 7.90
N ARG A 435 0.46 -6.11 8.41
CA ARG A 435 0.10 -5.86 9.81
C ARG A 435 -1.42 -5.93 9.93
N GLY A 436 -1.94 -6.89 10.67
CA GLY A 436 -3.36 -6.98 10.96
C GLY A 436 -3.75 -5.88 11.95
N HIS A 437 -4.70 -5.02 11.55
CA HIS A 437 -5.11 -3.85 12.32
C HIS A 437 -6.63 -3.69 12.24
N VAL A 438 -7.38 -3.93 13.31
CA VAL A 438 -7.02 -4.31 14.69
C VAL A 438 -8.09 -5.26 15.21
N LEU A 439 -7.75 -6.15 16.14
CA LEU A 439 -8.69 -7.08 16.76
C LEU A 439 -9.59 -6.40 17.82
N THR A 440 -9.06 -5.53 18.68
CA THR A 440 -9.83 -4.91 19.76
C THR A 440 -9.53 -3.41 19.84
N TRP A 441 -10.55 -2.59 19.65
CA TRP A 441 -10.46 -1.13 19.73
C TRP A 441 -11.81 -0.58 20.14
N ASP A 442 -11.84 0.27 21.16
CA ASP A 442 -13.08 0.84 21.69
C ASP A 442 -13.66 1.93 20.77
N ALA A 443 -12.79 2.63 20.02
CA ALA A 443 -13.24 3.66 19.10
C ALA A 443 -14.03 3.05 17.94
N ASP A 444 -15.21 3.63 17.68
CA ASP A 444 -16.15 3.19 16.64
C ASP A 444 -16.51 1.69 16.68
N MET A 445 -16.43 1.08 17.86
CA MET A 445 -16.85 -0.30 18.05
C MET A 445 -18.36 -0.44 17.83
N CYS A 446 -18.78 -1.58 17.28
CA CYS A 446 -20.18 -1.88 17.03
C CYS A 446 -20.94 -2.11 18.35
N ASP A 447 -21.70 -1.12 18.83
CA ASP A 447 -22.52 -1.22 20.05
C ASP A 447 -23.39 -2.50 20.11
N TRP A 448 -23.99 -2.90 18.98
CA TRP A 448 -24.80 -4.12 18.89
C TRP A 448 -24.03 -5.42 19.18
N PHE A 449 -22.70 -5.42 19.08
CA PHE A 449 -21.87 -6.58 19.42
C PHE A 449 -21.90 -6.90 20.92
N PHE A 450 -22.20 -5.91 21.76
CA PHE A 450 -22.32 -6.01 23.21
C PHE A 450 -23.75 -6.29 23.67
N ARG A 451 -24.71 -6.42 22.74
CA ARG A 451 -26.13 -6.53 23.06
C ARG A 451 -26.70 -7.91 22.77
N GLU A 452 -27.71 -8.27 23.53
CA GLU A 452 -28.47 -9.51 23.38
C GLU A 452 -29.00 -9.67 21.96
N GLY A 453 -28.89 -10.89 21.43
CA GLY A 453 -29.34 -11.19 20.07
C GLY A 453 -28.66 -10.39 18.95
N TYR A 454 -27.54 -9.70 19.22
CA TYR A 454 -26.91 -8.76 18.28
C TYR A 454 -27.84 -7.62 17.81
N LYS A 455 -28.83 -7.24 18.64
CA LYS A 455 -29.83 -6.22 18.32
C LYS A 455 -29.38 -4.84 18.80
N LYS A 456 -29.81 -3.77 18.11
CA LYS A 456 -29.48 -2.39 18.52
C LYS A 456 -30.21 -1.97 19.79
N ASP A 457 -31.39 -2.54 20.03
CA ASP A 457 -32.28 -2.28 21.15
C ASP A 457 -32.25 -3.38 22.22
N GLY A 458 -31.39 -4.41 22.05
CA GLY A 458 -31.18 -5.44 23.07
C GLY A 458 -30.52 -4.87 24.32
N ALA A 459 -30.75 -5.50 25.47
CA ALA A 459 -29.98 -5.21 26.67
C ALA A 459 -28.50 -5.55 26.42
N TYR A 460 -27.60 -4.95 27.19
CA TYR A 460 -26.20 -5.36 27.15
C TYR A 460 -26.03 -6.74 27.79
N VAL A 461 -25.14 -7.55 27.21
CA VAL A 461 -24.90 -8.92 27.67
C VAL A 461 -24.08 -8.97 28.96
N SER A 462 -24.09 -10.13 29.61
CA SER A 462 -23.26 -10.36 30.79
C SER A 462 -21.77 -10.41 30.44
N ALA A 463 -20.92 -10.26 31.47
CA ALA A 463 -19.47 -10.30 31.29
C ALA A 463 -18.97 -11.62 30.70
N ASP A 464 -19.55 -12.75 31.09
CA ASP A 464 -19.16 -14.06 30.58
C ASP A 464 -19.50 -14.22 29.08
N VAL A 465 -20.68 -13.74 28.67
CA VAL A 465 -21.08 -13.72 27.26
C VAL A 465 -20.12 -12.83 26.47
N MET A 466 -19.79 -11.64 26.97
CA MET A 466 -18.90 -10.73 26.25
C MET A 466 -17.46 -11.27 26.14
N LYS A 467 -16.94 -11.88 27.21
CA LYS A 467 -15.65 -12.59 27.21
C LYS A 467 -15.65 -13.70 26.14
N ASN A 468 -16.72 -14.49 26.06
CA ASN A 468 -16.84 -15.54 25.06
C ASN A 468 -16.93 -14.97 23.63
N ARG A 469 -17.74 -13.93 23.41
CA ARG A 469 -17.86 -13.25 22.10
C ARG A 469 -16.53 -12.68 21.63
N LEU A 470 -15.78 -12.00 22.50
CA LEU A 470 -14.46 -11.48 22.18
C LEU A 470 -13.49 -12.60 21.82
N LYS A 471 -13.47 -13.68 22.60
CA LYS A 471 -12.66 -14.88 22.31
C LYS A 471 -12.97 -15.47 20.94
N MET A 472 -14.24 -15.71 20.63
CA MET A 472 -14.67 -16.27 19.34
C MET A 472 -14.36 -15.35 18.17
N TYR A 473 -14.55 -14.03 18.33
CA TYR A 473 -14.23 -13.06 17.29
C TYR A 473 -12.72 -13.04 16.98
N ILE A 474 -11.87 -12.96 18.01
CA ILE A 474 -10.41 -12.99 17.85
C ILE A 474 -9.98 -14.30 17.17
N ASP A 475 -10.51 -15.43 17.65
CA ASP A 475 -10.18 -16.75 17.11
C ASP A 475 -10.52 -16.86 15.63
N GLU A 476 -11.73 -16.47 15.24
CA GLU A 476 -12.22 -16.57 13.86
C GLU A 476 -11.48 -15.61 12.91
N VAL A 477 -11.22 -14.36 13.32
CA VAL A 477 -10.50 -13.41 12.46
C VAL A 477 -9.07 -13.88 12.21
N MET A 478 -8.34 -14.27 13.25
CA MET A 478 -6.97 -14.74 13.09
C MET A 478 -6.90 -16.07 12.32
N THR A 479 -7.81 -17.02 12.63
CA THR A 479 -7.88 -18.33 11.95
C THR A 479 -8.20 -18.15 10.47
N HIS A 480 -9.21 -17.35 10.12
CA HIS A 480 -9.60 -17.13 8.71
C HIS A 480 -8.43 -16.66 7.86
N PHE A 481 -7.69 -15.64 8.31
CA PHE A 481 -6.59 -15.10 7.51
C PHE A 481 -5.38 -16.02 7.45
N GLU A 482 -5.00 -16.69 8.55
CA GLU A 482 -3.85 -17.59 8.55
C GLU A 482 -4.13 -18.89 7.76
N GLU A 483 -5.33 -19.48 7.85
CA GLU A 483 -5.65 -20.67 7.07
C GLU A 483 -5.78 -20.37 5.57
N LYS A 484 -6.41 -19.24 5.22
CA LYS A 484 -6.63 -18.85 3.82
C LYS A 484 -5.38 -18.28 3.16
N TYR A 485 -4.55 -17.55 3.91
CA TYR A 485 -3.35 -16.88 3.42
C TYR A 485 -2.17 -17.07 4.39
N PRO A 486 -1.66 -18.30 4.55
CA PRO A 486 -0.67 -18.63 5.58
C PRO A 486 0.59 -17.77 5.48
N GLY A 487 0.92 -17.11 6.60
CA GLY A 487 2.08 -16.22 6.73
C GLY A 487 1.93 -14.86 6.03
N ALA A 488 0.74 -14.50 5.54
CA ALA A 488 0.50 -13.16 4.99
C ALA A 488 0.45 -12.10 6.10
N ILE A 489 -0.24 -12.40 7.21
CA ILE A 489 -0.26 -11.56 8.40
C ILE A 489 0.93 -11.94 9.27
N TYR A 490 1.88 -11.02 9.48
CA TYR A 490 3.07 -11.29 10.30
C TYR A 490 2.91 -10.83 11.75
N CYS A 491 1.98 -9.90 11.99
CA CYS A 491 1.61 -9.47 13.34
C CYS A 491 0.17 -8.97 13.38
N TRP A 492 -0.42 -8.96 14.57
CA TRP A 492 -1.68 -8.30 14.86
C TRP A 492 -1.48 -7.20 15.89
N ASP A 493 -2.04 -6.03 15.62
CA ASP A 493 -2.45 -5.11 16.67
C ASP A 493 -3.63 -5.78 17.38
N VAL A 494 -3.38 -6.37 18.55
CA VAL A 494 -4.40 -7.11 19.31
C VAL A 494 -5.33 -6.12 19.97
N VAL A 495 -4.75 -5.14 20.67
CA VAL A 495 -5.49 -4.04 21.29
C VAL A 495 -4.91 -2.72 20.82
N ASN A 496 -5.76 -1.79 20.42
CA ASN A 496 -5.40 -0.44 20.01
C ASN A 496 -5.92 0.59 21.02
N GLU A 497 -5.07 1.54 21.41
CA GLU A 497 -5.43 2.78 22.12
C GLU A 497 -6.15 2.62 23.47
N ALA A 498 -5.86 1.54 24.19
CA ALA A 498 -6.50 1.25 25.48
C ALA A 498 -5.98 2.13 26.64
N VAL A 499 -4.85 2.82 26.49
CA VAL A 499 -4.35 3.73 27.53
C VAL A 499 -4.97 5.12 27.34
N ALA A 500 -5.47 5.68 28.43
CA ALA A 500 -6.06 7.01 28.48
C ALA A 500 -5.06 8.14 28.21
N ASP A 501 -5.54 9.29 27.71
CA ASP A 501 -4.68 10.46 27.47
C ASP A 501 -4.69 11.43 28.65
N ASN A 502 -5.82 11.49 29.36
CA ASN A 502 -6.09 12.49 30.38
C ASN A 502 -6.57 11.84 31.69
N ALA A 503 -6.32 12.52 32.80
CA ALA A 503 -6.94 12.18 34.09
C ALA A 503 -8.47 12.19 33.97
N GLY A 504 -9.14 11.31 34.70
CA GLY A 504 -10.60 11.12 34.64
C GLY A 504 -11.10 10.25 33.48
N GLU A 505 -10.21 9.79 32.60
CA GLU A 505 -10.54 8.79 31.57
C GLU A 505 -10.23 7.34 32.00
N PHE A 506 -9.68 7.14 33.20
CA PHE A 506 -9.25 5.86 33.79
C PHE A 506 -9.43 5.91 35.31
N ALA A 507 -9.39 4.75 35.98
CA ALA A 507 -9.45 4.68 37.44
C ALA A 507 -8.17 5.23 38.08
N ASP A 508 -8.28 6.12 39.07
CA ASP A 508 -7.13 6.81 39.68
C ASP A 508 -6.07 5.87 40.28
N ASP A 509 -6.47 4.65 40.68
CA ASP A 509 -5.59 3.62 41.25
C ASP A 509 -5.02 2.64 40.21
N ASP A 510 -5.47 2.69 38.95
CA ASP A 510 -4.99 1.82 37.89
C ASP A 510 -3.74 2.40 37.22
N VAL A 511 -2.56 1.99 37.66
CA VAL A 511 -1.25 2.41 37.10
C VAL A 511 -1.05 2.13 35.61
N ARG A 512 -1.89 1.28 35.01
CA ARG A 512 -1.88 1.00 33.55
C ARG A 512 -2.64 2.08 32.77
N HIS A 513 -3.42 2.90 33.47
CA HIS A 513 -4.36 3.91 32.94
C HIS A 513 -5.28 3.33 31.86
N VAL A 514 -5.85 2.14 32.11
CA VAL A 514 -6.79 1.51 31.15
C VAL A 514 -8.03 2.39 31.01
N ARG A 515 -8.33 2.76 29.77
CA ARG A 515 -9.35 3.72 29.39
C ARG A 515 -10.75 3.20 29.70
N GLN A 516 -11.46 3.95 30.53
CA GLN A 516 -12.89 3.80 30.83
C GLN A 516 -13.75 4.69 29.92
N VAL A 517 -13.24 5.86 29.53
CA VAL A 517 -14.00 6.85 28.76
C VAL A 517 -13.18 7.40 27.59
N ARG A 518 -13.82 7.55 26.42
CA ARG A 518 -13.27 8.22 25.24
C ARG A 518 -14.22 9.31 24.77
N GLY A 519 -13.78 10.58 24.81
CA GLY A 519 -14.57 11.70 24.29
C GLY A 519 -15.98 11.78 24.91
N GLY A 520 -16.11 11.47 26.20
CA GLY A 520 -17.37 11.45 26.93
C GLY A 520 -18.24 10.20 26.72
N LYS A 521 -17.79 9.22 25.93
CA LYS A 521 -18.47 7.93 25.74
C LYS A 521 -17.75 6.84 26.52
N THR A 522 -18.51 5.94 27.14
CA THR A 522 -17.96 4.81 27.88
C THR A 522 -17.30 3.78 26.96
N ASN A 523 -16.25 3.12 27.44
CA ASN A 523 -15.61 1.99 26.79
C ASN A 523 -16.38 0.71 27.10
N LEU A 524 -17.17 0.22 26.14
CA LEU A 524 -18.01 -0.97 26.30
C LEU A 524 -17.22 -2.25 26.61
N PHE A 525 -15.94 -2.35 26.20
CA PHE A 525 -15.12 -3.48 26.62
C PHE A 525 -14.81 -3.40 28.11
N TYR A 526 -14.48 -2.22 28.63
CA TYR A 526 -14.25 -2.04 30.06
C TYR A 526 -15.51 -2.35 30.87
N ASP A 527 -16.66 -1.80 30.47
CA ASP A 527 -17.93 -1.95 31.19
C ASP A 527 -18.45 -3.40 31.21
N TYR A 528 -18.32 -4.11 30.09
CA TYR A 528 -18.92 -5.43 29.91
C TYR A 528 -17.91 -6.58 29.91
N ILE A 529 -16.63 -6.34 30.16
CA ILE A 529 -15.64 -7.41 30.44
C ILE A 529 -14.96 -7.17 31.79
N GLY A 530 -14.54 -5.93 32.03
CA GLY A 530 -13.78 -5.52 33.21
C GLY A 530 -12.47 -4.81 32.85
N SER A 531 -11.75 -4.39 33.88
CA SER A 531 -10.45 -3.69 33.75
C SER A 531 -9.32 -4.58 33.20
N ASP A 532 -9.56 -5.87 33.01
CA ASP A 532 -8.64 -6.88 32.47
C ASP A 532 -8.94 -7.24 31.00
N TYR A 533 -9.82 -6.50 30.32
CA TYR A 533 -10.21 -6.81 28.94
C TYR A 533 -9.02 -6.82 27.96
N VAL A 534 -7.99 -6.00 28.22
CA VAL A 534 -6.77 -5.93 27.40
C VAL A 534 -5.99 -7.24 27.54
N GLU A 535 -5.71 -7.64 28.77
CA GLU A 535 -5.01 -8.89 29.08
C GLU A 535 -5.75 -10.11 28.54
N LEU A 536 -7.08 -10.13 28.67
CA LEU A 536 -7.94 -11.19 28.11
C LEU A 536 -7.86 -11.26 26.58
N ALA A 537 -7.89 -10.12 25.88
CA ALA A 537 -7.75 -10.08 24.42
C ALA A 537 -6.40 -10.66 23.97
N PHE A 538 -5.31 -10.30 24.66
CA PHE A 538 -3.98 -10.87 24.41
C PHE A 538 -3.91 -12.36 24.69
N ARG A 539 -4.53 -12.84 25.77
CA ARG A 539 -4.63 -14.27 26.06
C ARG A 539 -5.34 -15.02 24.93
N TYR A 540 -6.48 -14.53 24.47
CA TYR A 540 -7.23 -15.16 23.38
C TYR A 540 -6.47 -15.16 22.06
N ALA A 541 -5.78 -14.07 21.73
CA ALA A 541 -4.92 -13.99 20.54
C ALA A 541 -3.71 -14.95 20.65
N TYR A 542 -3.12 -15.09 21.83
CA TYR A 542 -2.05 -16.04 22.11
C TYR A 542 -2.51 -17.49 21.93
N GLU A 543 -3.63 -17.86 22.54
CA GLU A 543 -4.22 -19.20 22.42
C GLU A 543 -4.53 -19.54 20.95
N THR A 544 -5.11 -18.59 20.22
CA THR A 544 -5.40 -18.74 18.78
C THR A 544 -4.12 -18.94 17.99
N ARG A 545 -3.09 -18.11 18.21
CA ARG A 545 -1.78 -18.27 17.59
C ARG A 545 -1.18 -19.64 17.90
N ALA A 546 -1.21 -20.09 19.15
CA ALA A 546 -0.66 -21.37 19.57
C ALA A 546 -1.39 -22.54 18.88
N LYS A 547 -2.72 -22.47 18.77
CA LYS A 547 -3.55 -23.42 17.99
C LYS A 547 -3.10 -23.47 16.53
N LEU A 548 -2.93 -22.31 15.89
CA LEU A 548 -2.49 -22.21 14.50
C LEU A 548 -1.06 -22.71 14.30
N GLN A 549 -0.16 -22.44 15.24
CA GLN A 549 1.22 -22.94 15.25
C GLN A 549 1.31 -24.45 15.40
N ALA A 550 0.45 -25.04 16.23
CA ALA A 550 0.34 -26.49 16.35
C ALA A 550 -0.15 -27.13 15.03
N ALA A 551 -1.08 -26.47 14.33
CA ALA A 551 -1.56 -26.92 13.02
C ALA A 551 -0.53 -26.71 11.89
N ASN A 552 0.29 -25.65 11.98
CA ASN A 552 1.32 -25.30 11.02
C ASN A 552 2.52 -24.66 11.73
N SER A 553 3.60 -25.42 11.90
CA SER A 553 4.82 -24.96 12.60
C SER A 553 5.55 -23.78 11.96
N LYS A 554 5.10 -23.32 10.77
CA LYS A 554 5.61 -22.11 10.11
C LYS A 554 4.84 -20.85 10.46
N THR A 555 3.72 -20.95 11.16
CA THR A 555 2.95 -19.79 11.62
C THR A 555 3.82 -18.98 12.58
N ASN A 556 4.11 -17.74 12.21
CA ASN A 556 4.94 -16.84 13.00
C ASN A 556 4.25 -15.48 13.06
N ILE A 557 3.23 -15.40 13.92
CA ILE A 557 2.40 -14.21 14.12
C ILE A 557 2.84 -13.57 15.44
N LYS A 558 3.24 -12.30 15.39
CA LYS A 558 3.57 -11.50 16.58
C LYS A 558 2.33 -10.75 17.09
N LEU A 559 2.22 -10.56 18.40
CA LEU A 559 1.09 -9.90 19.05
C LEU A 559 1.52 -8.54 19.61
N PHE A 560 0.87 -7.47 19.17
CA PHE A 560 1.26 -6.09 19.49
C PHE A 560 0.16 -5.34 20.22
N TYR A 561 0.58 -4.50 21.17
CA TYR A 561 -0.22 -3.40 21.69
C TYR A 561 0.10 -2.14 20.87
N ASN A 562 -0.88 -1.45 20.30
CA ASN A 562 -0.65 -0.28 19.43
C ASN A 562 -1.31 0.99 20.01
N ASP A 563 -0.62 2.13 19.98
CA ASP A 563 -1.17 3.38 20.51
C ASP A 563 -0.51 4.64 19.92
N TYR A 564 -1.18 5.79 20.04
CA TYR A 564 -0.64 7.13 19.81
C TYR A 564 -0.14 7.78 21.10
N ASN A 565 0.59 8.88 20.98
CA ASN A 565 1.23 9.60 22.12
C ASN A 565 2.12 8.69 22.97
N THR A 566 2.66 7.62 22.39
CA THR A 566 3.49 6.61 23.09
C THR A 566 4.78 7.18 23.66
N PHE A 567 5.23 8.34 23.16
CA PHE A 567 6.40 9.07 23.65
C PHE A 567 6.04 10.20 24.63
N ALA A 568 4.74 10.42 24.90
CA ALA A 568 4.30 11.51 25.77
C ALA A 568 4.63 11.21 27.25
N THR A 569 5.41 12.10 27.85
CA THR A 569 5.72 12.14 29.29
C THR A 569 4.98 13.26 30.02
N TYR A 570 4.09 13.96 29.32
CA TYR A 570 3.17 14.98 29.82
C TYR A 570 1.76 14.40 29.90
N GLY A 571 0.79 15.20 30.40
CA GLY A 571 -0.58 14.73 30.60
C GLY A 571 -0.61 13.52 31.54
N ALA A 572 -1.28 12.44 31.14
CA ALA A 572 -1.32 11.19 31.91
C ALA A 572 -0.02 10.35 31.85
N ASN A 573 1.09 10.88 31.31
CA ASN A 573 2.37 10.16 31.13
C ASN A 573 2.16 8.79 30.45
N LYS A 574 1.55 8.84 29.26
CA LYS A 574 1.08 7.66 28.53
C LYS A 574 2.18 6.63 28.26
N ARG A 575 3.42 7.07 27.99
CA ARG A 575 4.57 6.17 27.79
C ARG A 575 4.75 5.18 28.94
N ASP A 576 4.70 5.67 30.17
CA ASP A 576 5.00 4.86 31.35
C ASP A 576 3.81 3.96 31.72
N ALA A 577 2.57 4.44 31.51
CA ALA A 577 1.37 3.64 31.66
C ALA A 577 1.30 2.46 30.66
N ILE A 578 1.71 2.68 29.41
CA ILE A 578 1.81 1.61 28.40
C ILE A 578 2.81 0.53 28.85
N ILE A 579 3.92 0.91 29.49
CA ILE A 579 4.87 -0.06 30.04
C ILE A 579 4.20 -0.90 31.14
N GLN A 580 3.44 -0.27 32.04
CA GLN A 580 2.72 -1.00 33.09
C GLN A 580 1.65 -1.93 32.50
N LEU A 581 0.92 -1.49 31.47
CA LEU A 581 -0.06 -2.31 30.77
C LEU A 581 0.60 -3.54 30.13
N VAL A 582 1.71 -3.36 29.41
CA VAL A 582 2.41 -4.48 28.76
C VAL A 582 3.02 -5.44 29.78
N LYS A 583 3.52 -4.94 30.92
CA LYS A 583 3.94 -5.79 32.04
C LYS A 583 2.76 -6.61 32.56
N SER A 584 1.62 -5.96 32.82
CA SER A 584 0.39 -6.61 33.27
C SER A 584 -0.03 -7.74 32.32
N VAL A 585 -0.06 -7.47 31.01
CA VAL A 585 -0.34 -8.46 29.96
C VAL A 585 0.64 -9.64 30.01
N ASN A 586 1.93 -9.38 30.12
CA ASN A 586 2.96 -10.43 30.16
C ASN A 586 3.09 -11.14 31.52
N SER A 587 2.37 -10.69 32.56
CA SER A 587 2.24 -11.37 33.85
C SER A 587 0.83 -11.90 34.13
N PHE A 588 -0.06 -11.89 33.12
CA PHE A 588 -1.47 -12.20 33.33
C PHE A 588 -1.75 -13.71 33.41
N ALA A 589 -1.10 -14.51 32.56
CA ALA A 589 -1.33 -15.94 32.46
C ALA A 589 -0.09 -16.73 32.86
N SER A 590 -0.26 -17.71 33.76
CA SER A 590 0.84 -18.60 34.16
C SER A 590 1.29 -19.50 33.00
N ASP A 591 2.58 -19.77 32.94
CA ASP A 591 3.16 -20.76 32.00
C ASP A 591 3.10 -22.21 32.52
N GLY A 592 2.58 -22.42 33.73
CA GLY A 592 2.52 -23.73 34.40
C GLY A 592 3.82 -24.16 35.09
N ASN A 593 4.90 -23.39 34.98
CA ASN A 593 6.23 -23.69 35.50
C ASN A 593 6.73 -22.63 36.50
N GLY A 594 5.81 -21.92 37.16
CA GLY A 594 6.12 -20.87 38.12
C GLY A 594 6.46 -19.50 37.49
N GLY A 595 6.33 -19.37 36.18
CA GLY A 595 6.47 -18.13 35.43
C GLY A 595 5.17 -17.70 34.75
N TYR A 596 5.31 -16.82 33.75
CA TYR A 596 4.22 -16.24 32.99
C TYR A 596 4.44 -16.36 31.49
N LEU A 597 3.34 -16.53 30.75
CA LEU A 597 3.35 -16.51 29.30
C LEU A 597 3.65 -15.09 28.79
N LYS A 598 4.57 -14.99 27.83
CA LYS A 598 4.77 -13.76 27.06
C LYS A 598 3.64 -13.60 26.03
N LEU A 599 2.56 -12.94 26.44
CA LEU A 599 1.38 -12.73 25.61
C LEU A 599 1.56 -11.57 24.60
N CYS A 600 2.31 -10.54 24.96
CA CYS A 600 2.62 -9.38 24.11
C CYS A 600 4.08 -9.43 23.66
N ASP A 601 4.29 -9.46 22.35
CA ASP A 601 5.61 -9.49 21.73
C ASP A 601 6.21 -8.09 21.54
N GLY A 602 5.36 -7.07 21.39
CA GLY A 602 5.80 -5.75 20.94
C GLY A 602 4.84 -4.60 21.22
N ILE A 603 5.39 -3.38 21.19
CA ILE A 603 4.65 -2.12 21.25
C ILE A 603 4.68 -1.46 19.87
N GLY A 604 3.50 -1.11 19.37
CA GLY A 604 3.28 -0.29 18.20
C GLY A 604 3.18 1.18 18.59
N MET A 605 4.09 1.99 18.07
CA MET A 605 4.07 3.44 18.16
C MET A 605 3.44 3.99 16.88
N GLN A 606 2.20 4.48 16.98
CA GLN A 606 1.52 5.11 15.83
C GLN A 606 2.38 6.27 15.29
N SER A 607 2.99 7.07 16.17
CA SER A 607 3.95 8.12 15.79
C SER A 607 3.36 9.20 14.88
N TYR A 608 2.16 9.67 15.23
CA TYR A 608 1.68 10.97 14.76
C TYR A 608 2.43 12.09 15.52
N ILE A 609 3.37 12.75 14.85
CA ILE A 609 4.31 13.71 15.45
C ILE A 609 3.96 15.14 15.04
N GLY A 610 4.04 16.07 15.98
CA GLY A 610 3.77 17.50 15.77
C GLY A 610 2.36 17.94 16.18
N GLY A 611 2.07 19.24 16.02
CA GLY A 611 0.82 19.87 16.44
C GLY A 611 -0.42 19.29 15.74
N TYR A 612 -1.45 18.90 16.50
CA TYR A 612 -2.70 18.37 15.94
C TYR A 612 -3.56 19.50 15.34
N GLY A 613 -3.77 19.47 14.02
CA GLY A 613 -4.62 20.45 13.31
C GLY A 613 -4.03 21.85 13.15
N GLN A 614 -2.75 22.06 13.47
CA GLN A 614 -2.10 23.37 13.41
C GLN A 614 -0.58 23.24 13.22
N GLN A 615 0.03 24.26 12.58
CA GLN A 615 1.48 24.30 12.37
C GLN A 615 2.27 24.42 13.68
N SER A 616 1.72 25.13 14.67
CA SER A 616 2.35 25.29 15.98
C SER A 616 2.63 23.93 16.63
N GLY A 617 3.88 23.71 17.04
CA GLY A 617 4.35 22.45 17.61
C GLY A 617 4.75 21.38 16.59
N CYS A 618 4.64 21.62 15.28
CA CYS A 618 5.20 20.72 14.27
C CYS A 618 6.73 20.83 14.20
N MET A 619 7.39 19.74 13.77
CA MET A 619 8.85 19.66 13.55
C MET A 619 9.70 20.10 14.75
N ASN A 620 9.21 19.83 15.97
CA ASN A 620 9.93 20.14 17.21
C ASN A 620 11.00 19.07 17.49
N ASP A 621 12.28 19.45 17.45
CA ASP A 621 13.42 18.54 17.71
C ASP A 621 13.31 17.79 19.06
N ASN A 622 12.62 18.36 20.06
CA ASN A 622 12.39 17.67 21.33
C ASN A 622 11.55 16.38 21.15
N ASP A 623 10.65 16.32 20.18
CA ASP A 623 9.86 15.12 19.89
C ASP A 623 10.75 13.96 19.45
N ILE A 624 11.85 14.22 18.73
CA ILE A 624 12.81 13.18 18.33
C ILE A 624 13.47 12.58 19.58
N THR A 625 13.82 13.42 20.56
CA THR A 625 14.40 12.97 21.83
C THR A 625 13.40 12.12 22.62
N LEU A 626 12.13 12.56 22.70
CA LEU A 626 11.07 11.80 23.36
C LEU A 626 10.82 10.45 22.67
N VAL A 627 10.77 10.42 21.34
CA VAL A 627 10.63 9.19 20.55
C VAL A 627 11.78 8.24 20.81
N LYS A 628 13.04 8.71 20.75
CA LYS A 628 14.23 7.90 21.07
C LYS A 628 14.11 7.28 22.46
N ASN A 629 13.83 8.10 23.47
CA ASN A 629 13.72 7.66 24.86
C ASN A 629 12.59 6.64 25.05
N ALA A 630 11.47 6.79 24.34
CA ALA A 630 10.37 5.83 24.38
C ALA A 630 10.77 4.49 23.78
N ILE A 631 11.43 4.48 22.62
CA ILE A 631 11.91 3.25 21.97
C ILE A 631 12.89 2.51 22.88
N GLU A 632 13.88 3.21 23.44
CA GLU A 632 14.86 2.62 24.35
C GLU A 632 14.17 2.04 25.60
N LYS A 633 13.24 2.79 26.20
CA LYS A 633 12.49 2.33 27.38
C LYS A 633 11.58 1.14 27.09
N PHE A 634 10.95 1.08 25.91
CA PHE A 634 10.18 -0.09 25.50
C PHE A 634 11.09 -1.30 25.29
N ALA A 635 12.24 -1.13 24.64
CA ALA A 635 13.21 -2.20 24.44
C ALA A 635 13.75 -2.78 25.76
N GLU A 636 13.98 -1.94 26.78
CA GLU A 636 14.38 -2.37 28.14
C GLU A 636 13.35 -3.29 28.81
N ASN A 637 12.07 -3.22 28.39
CA ASN A 637 11.00 -4.08 28.87
C ASN A 637 10.81 -5.35 27.99
N ASN A 638 11.85 -5.74 27.25
CA ASN A 638 11.93 -6.97 26.46
C ASN A 638 10.80 -7.13 25.44
N VAL A 639 10.41 -6.03 24.80
CA VAL A 639 9.42 -6.02 23.71
C VAL A 639 10.01 -5.42 22.44
N GLU A 640 9.56 -5.92 21.29
CA GLU A 640 9.87 -5.32 20.00
C GLU A 640 9.15 -3.98 19.84
N VAL A 641 9.70 -3.07 19.04
CA VAL A 641 9.05 -1.81 18.69
C VAL A 641 8.74 -1.78 17.20
N HIS A 642 7.49 -1.44 16.90
CA HIS A 642 7.10 -1.05 15.55
C HIS A 642 6.74 0.43 15.54
N VAL A 643 7.23 1.18 14.57
CA VAL A 643 6.63 2.46 14.18
C VAL A 643 5.53 2.13 13.17
N THR A 644 4.27 2.35 13.53
CA THR A 644 3.13 1.71 12.87
C THR A 644 2.36 2.64 11.93
N GLU A 645 2.30 3.94 12.22
CA GLU A 645 1.44 4.90 11.52
C GLU A 645 2.11 6.28 11.33
N LEU A 646 3.41 6.31 11.05
CA LEU A 646 4.20 7.55 11.08
C LEU A 646 3.62 8.62 10.15
N ALA A 647 3.25 9.75 10.74
CA ALA A 647 2.98 10.99 10.02
C ALA A 647 3.68 12.14 10.76
N VAL A 648 4.65 12.77 10.10
CA VAL A 648 5.24 14.03 10.58
C VAL A 648 4.35 15.15 10.07
N ARG A 649 3.57 15.76 10.97
CA ARG A 649 2.59 16.78 10.60
C ARG A 649 3.27 18.02 10.04
N ASN A 650 2.68 18.54 8.97
CA ASN A 650 3.03 19.84 8.40
C ASN A 650 1.78 20.46 7.78
N TYR A 651 1.48 21.68 8.19
CA TYR A 651 0.33 22.50 7.77
C TYR A 651 0.74 23.69 6.91
N ASP A 652 2.04 23.90 6.76
CA ASP A 652 2.62 24.99 5.99
C ASP A 652 3.50 24.44 4.87
N ASN A 653 3.12 24.73 3.62
CA ASN A 653 3.87 24.28 2.46
C ASN A 653 5.28 24.88 2.42
N ASP A 654 5.44 26.10 2.93
CA ASP A 654 6.72 26.81 2.89
C ASP A 654 7.74 26.22 3.88
N ALA A 655 7.27 25.41 4.84
CA ALA A 655 8.09 24.67 5.81
C ALA A 655 8.62 23.32 5.27
N GLU A 656 8.59 23.08 3.96
CA GLU A 656 9.15 21.85 3.35
C GLU A 656 10.63 21.61 3.75
N PRO A 657 11.53 22.62 3.77
CA PRO A 657 12.91 22.40 4.18
C PRO A 657 13.06 21.89 5.62
N GLU A 658 12.31 22.46 6.56
CA GLU A 658 12.27 22.06 7.96
C GLU A 658 11.68 20.66 8.11
N HIS A 659 10.63 20.35 7.35
CA HIS A 659 9.98 19.05 7.34
C HIS A 659 10.94 17.95 6.87
N ALA A 660 11.71 18.23 5.81
CA ALA A 660 12.71 17.31 5.30
C ALA A 660 13.87 17.10 6.28
N ALA A 661 14.38 18.19 6.88
CA ALA A 661 15.41 18.12 7.91
C ALA A 661 14.95 17.33 9.14
N PHE A 662 13.68 17.48 9.55
CA PHE A 662 13.09 16.72 10.64
C PHE A 662 13.01 15.23 10.31
N TYR A 663 12.50 14.86 9.12
CA TYR A 663 12.49 13.48 8.66
C TYR A 663 13.90 12.87 8.63
N LYS A 664 14.90 13.62 8.16
CA LYS A 664 16.31 13.19 8.18
C LYS A 664 16.74 12.78 9.59
N LYS A 665 16.59 13.69 10.57
CA LYS A 665 16.98 13.45 11.97
C LYS A 665 16.21 12.29 12.60
N LEU A 666 14.90 12.20 12.35
CA LEU A 666 14.05 11.16 12.90
C LEU A 666 14.43 9.77 12.37
N VAL A 667 14.60 9.62 11.05
CA VAL A 667 15.00 8.34 10.46
C VAL A 667 16.44 7.98 10.82
N GLN A 668 17.34 8.96 10.91
CA GLN A 668 18.70 8.74 11.40
C GLN A 668 18.68 8.18 12.83
N THR A 669 17.82 8.73 13.69
CA THR A 669 17.64 8.22 15.07
C THR A 669 17.21 6.76 15.10
N TYR A 670 16.26 6.35 14.25
CA TYR A 670 15.85 4.94 14.15
C TYR A 670 16.99 4.03 13.67
N VAL A 671 17.74 4.49 12.67
CA VAL A 671 18.91 3.78 12.14
C VAL A 671 19.98 3.62 13.22
N ASP A 672 20.28 4.68 13.97
CA ASP A 672 21.32 4.69 15.01
C ASP A 672 20.98 3.75 16.17
N ILE A 673 19.72 3.74 16.61
CA ILE A 673 19.23 2.80 17.64
C ILE A 673 19.49 1.35 17.22
N ASN A 674 19.13 0.99 15.99
CA ASN A 674 19.31 -0.36 15.50
C ASN A 674 20.80 -0.68 15.22
N LYS A 675 21.58 0.26 14.68
CA LYS A 675 23.04 0.09 14.48
C LYS A 675 23.75 -0.13 15.81
N ALA A 676 23.39 0.61 16.87
CA ALA A 676 23.95 0.44 18.21
C ALA A 676 23.64 -0.95 18.79
N ALA A 677 22.40 -1.43 18.64
CA ALA A 677 22.02 -2.78 19.06
C ALA A 677 22.79 -3.86 18.30
N GLN A 678 22.92 -3.72 16.97
CA GLN A 678 23.68 -4.64 16.12
C GLN A 678 25.17 -4.68 16.46
N ALA A 679 25.78 -3.51 16.74
CA ALA A 679 27.16 -3.41 17.19
C ALA A 679 27.38 -4.12 18.54
N ALA A 680 26.34 -4.16 19.39
CA ALA A 680 26.32 -4.94 20.64
C ALA A 680 25.95 -6.43 20.44
N GLY A 681 25.84 -6.92 19.21
CA GLY A 681 25.47 -8.31 18.90
C GLY A 681 24.01 -8.66 19.15
N LYS A 682 23.13 -7.65 19.30
CA LYS A 682 21.70 -7.81 19.54
C LYS A 682 20.91 -7.50 18.26
N THR A 683 19.69 -8.03 18.18
CA THR A 683 18.72 -7.53 17.20
C THR A 683 18.32 -6.11 17.56
N GLY A 684 18.21 -5.23 16.56
CA GLY A 684 17.66 -3.89 16.75
C GLY A 684 16.23 -3.97 17.32
N PRO A 685 15.87 -3.10 18.28
CA PRO A 685 14.53 -3.12 18.87
C PRO A 685 13.45 -2.72 17.87
N ILE A 686 13.78 -1.94 16.83
CA ILE A 686 12.83 -1.52 15.80
C ILE A 686 12.81 -2.58 14.70
N THR A 687 11.69 -3.27 14.52
CA THR A 687 11.56 -4.34 13.50
C THR A 687 10.62 -3.98 12.35
N SER A 688 9.90 -2.85 12.44
CA SER A 688 9.08 -2.29 11.36
C SER A 688 8.94 -0.78 11.50
N LEU A 689 8.99 -0.08 10.35
CA LEU A 689 8.70 1.34 10.21
C LEU A 689 7.68 1.54 9.08
N SER A 690 6.49 2.02 9.43
CA SER A 690 5.37 2.22 8.48
C SER A 690 4.97 3.69 8.43
N ILE A 691 4.86 4.23 7.21
CA ILE A 691 4.43 5.62 6.96
C ILE A 691 2.92 5.67 6.73
N TRP A 692 2.21 6.47 7.54
CA TRP A 692 0.78 6.72 7.35
C TRP A 692 0.50 7.97 6.53
N GLY A 693 1.18 9.07 6.85
CA GLY A 693 1.19 10.32 6.07
C GLY A 693 2.09 10.19 4.85
N LEU A 694 1.71 9.36 3.88
CA LEU A 694 2.59 9.04 2.74
C LEU A 694 2.63 10.16 1.69
N PHE A 695 1.50 10.82 1.46
CA PHE A 695 1.32 11.84 0.42
C PHE A 695 0.89 13.15 1.02
N ASP A 696 1.30 14.24 0.37
CA ASP A 696 0.62 15.52 0.54
C ASP A 696 -0.82 15.44 0.03
N ALA A 697 -1.67 16.21 0.68
CA ALA A 697 -3.08 16.36 0.38
C ALA A 697 -3.49 17.83 0.60
N PRO A 698 -2.97 18.78 -0.21
CA PRO A 698 -3.22 20.22 -0.05
C PRO A 698 -4.69 20.61 -0.25
N TYR A 699 -5.49 19.70 -0.80
CA TYR A 699 -6.91 19.86 -1.04
C TYR A 699 -7.79 19.58 0.19
N LEU A 700 -7.23 19.08 1.30
CA LEU A 700 -7.99 18.78 2.50
C LEU A 700 -8.51 20.06 3.17
N SER A 701 -9.80 20.06 3.52
CA SER A 701 -10.40 21.11 4.32
C SER A 701 -9.89 21.06 5.77
N THR A 702 -9.82 22.21 6.45
CA THR A 702 -9.47 22.29 7.89
C THR A 702 -10.44 21.54 8.80
N ALA A 703 -11.66 21.27 8.31
CA ALA A 703 -12.65 20.46 9.01
C ALA A 703 -12.43 18.95 8.86
N ASP A 704 -11.63 18.52 7.87
CA ASP A 704 -11.36 17.11 7.59
C ASP A 704 -10.54 16.48 8.71
N TYR A 705 -10.89 15.24 9.10
CA TYR A 705 -10.16 14.52 10.12
C TYR A 705 -8.70 14.25 9.71
N SER A 706 -8.45 13.91 8.44
CA SER A 706 -7.12 13.66 7.89
C SER A 706 -6.27 14.92 7.86
N TYR A 707 -6.89 16.11 7.67
CA TYR A 707 -6.20 17.38 7.81
C TYR A 707 -5.63 17.49 9.23
N LYS A 708 -6.45 17.28 10.26
CA LYS A 708 -6.03 17.39 11.67
C LYS A 708 -5.07 16.28 12.09
N MET A 709 -5.28 15.07 11.60
CA MET A 709 -4.50 13.91 12.00
C MET A 709 -3.11 13.88 11.36
N ASN A 710 -3.02 14.10 10.05
CA ASN A 710 -1.77 13.96 9.30
C ASN A 710 -1.13 15.30 8.94
N GLY A 711 -1.93 16.31 8.62
CA GLY A 711 -1.47 17.57 8.01
C GLY A 711 -1.42 17.49 6.47
N PRO A 712 -1.79 18.57 5.76
CA PRO A 712 -1.88 18.59 4.29
C PRO A 712 -0.53 18.44 3.57
N TYR A 713 0.60 18.72 4.24
CA TYR A 713 1.95 18.68 3.64
C TYR A 713 2.88 17.67 4.33
N CYS A 714 2.31 16.62 4.91
CA CYS A 714 3.03 15.63 5.74
C CYS A 714 3.80 14.55 4.97
N GLY A 715 3.56 14.45 3.66
CA GLY A 715 4.00 13.35 2.82
C GLY A 715 5.50 13.25 2.62
N LEU A 716 5.95 12.05 2.27
CA LEU A 716 7.23 11.84 1.59
C LEU A 716 7.11 12.13 0.09
N PHE A 717 5.91 12.01 -0.45
CA PHE A 717 5.60 12.28 -1.85
C PHE A 717 4.56 13.39 -1.96
N THR A 718 4.55 14.11 -3.07
CA THR A 718 3.46 15.02 -3.40
C THR A 718 2.17 14.25 -3.68
N GLU A 719 1.04 14.95 -3.77
CA GLU A 719 -0.25 14.41 -4.20
C GLU A 719 -0.21 13.77 -5.62
N LEU A 720 0.86 14.05 -6.36
CA LEU A 720 1.14 13.57 -7.72
C LEU A 720 2.18 12.43 -7.75
N TYR A 721 2.60 11.93 -6.59
CA TYR A 721 3.57 10.84 -6.43
C TYR A 721 5.01 11.19 -6.81
N GLN A 722 5.33 12.48 -6.91
CA GLN A 722 6.73 12.91 -7.05
C GLN A 722 7.43 12.90 -5.69
N PRO A 723 8.73 12.51 -5.64
CA PRO A 723 9.52 12.60 -4.41
C PRO A 723 9.65 14.03 -3.89
N LYS A 724 9.30 14.27 -2.62
CA LYS A 724 9.59 15.53 -1.92
C LYS A 724 11.02 15.56 -1.40
N GLN A 725 11.46 16.71 -0.89
CA GLN A 725 12.76 16.76 -0.19
C GLN A 725 12.78 15.79 1.01
N SER A 726 11.67 15.64 1.74
CA SER A 726 11.54 14.67 2.83
C SER A 726 11.82 13.22 2.40
N PHE A 727 11.38 12.80 1.21
CA PHE A 727 11.74 11.48 0.69
C PHE A 727 13.23 11.37 0.40
N LYS A 728 13.84 12.41 -0.20
CA LYS A 728 15.25 12.40 -0.57
C LYS A 728 16.14 12.30 0.67
N GLU A 729 15.80 13.02 1.73
CA GLU A 729 16.51 12.94 3.01
C GLU A 729 16.39 11.56 3.67
N VAL A 730 15.18 10.98 3.69
CA VAL A 730 14.98 9.60 4.17
C VAL A 730 15.77 8.61 3.33
N TYR A 731 15.78 8.78 2.01
CA TYR A 731 16.56 7.95 1.10
C TYR A 731 18.05 8.06 1.37
N GLU A 732 18.60 9.27 1.54
CA GLU A 732 20.02 9.51 1.83
C GLU A 732 20.45 8.80 3.12
N VAL A 733 19.67 8.95 4.20
CA VAL A 733 19.95 8.28 5.49
C VAL A 733 19.98 6.75 5.31
N LEU A 734 19.00 6.19 4.59
CA LEU A 734 18.92 4.74 4.41
C LEU A 734 19.91 4.19 3.37
N ALA A 735 20.37 5.03 2.44
CA ALA A 735 21.35 4.68 1.41
C ALA A 735 22.79 4.81 1.90
N ALA A 736 23.04 5.58 2.97
CA ALA A 736 24.34 5.70 3.61
C ALA A 736 24.88 4.31 4.04
N GLU A 737 26.18 4.13 3.91
CA GLU A 737 26.90 2.91 4.32
C GLU A 737 27.23 2.95 5.82
#